data_AF-A0A933JH48-F1
#
_entry.id   AF-A0A933JH48-F1
#
_cell.length_a   1.000
_cell.length_b   1.000
_cell.length_c   1.000
_cell.angle_alpha   90.00
_cell.angle_beta   90.00
_cell.angle_gamma   90.00
#
_symmetry.space_group_name_H-M   'P 1'
#
loop_
_entity.id
_entity.type
_entity.pdbx_description
1 polymer ?
#
loop_
_entity_poly.entity_id
_entity_poly.type
_entity_poly.pdbx_seq_one_letter_code
_entity_poly.pdbx_strand_id
1 'polypeptide(L)'
;MPDQRLRNMDAWDANAADSLSQAPDVTGLVNKYLVRAWLWWSLAWLSVFPLVGLLVSIKFHLPDFLGETSWLTFGRLRPVHVNGVIFGAFSTPVLGLLYYLVPRLCGRPMVKEHWGWPLLWGWNFFLVAGSLSLMMGYNTGFEAGEYEWPINILRWIILAAIGYQVLATIFTRKEKGFYVALWYTLAALVWTAMNLILGNVVLPYVPMSGISNAALHGLYIHYVVGLWITPAGLALMYYFLPLAARAPLYSHRLSLLGFWALAFFYPFVGTHHYLFSPIPYHNQTISIVTSMMLIIPVWAVITNLFGTARGRWGAIVGGNDADSYAAKFLLLATFFYLVGCFQGSTEALRRVQELTHFTDFVISHSHFTVFATFVLAAVGSMYYVWPRVTGRRLWSAKLASWHVWLTIAGTTIMLAGLAAQGFIQGSMLEYGANFVDSVVEMKPWWFARTLAGASMDLGLLLMAVNLVMTAREGVPFEMIADSALLAVSEARPAAVGATWYSRPSGVFIVAGIAFFFLAVLIQGILPSILPQTYNPTVVSASSGQIIQVADYTLQERRGRQVYIREGCWYCHSQYVRPVTGENLRWGPVSQAGEYVYDQPQMLSTRRIGPDLLRVGGKYGDDWQAAHHWNPRDVVPDSVMPRFPWLFKDSDGKTAPQLNEDGLALVAYLQKLGTSIGDWRETFVSTRLTSGAALRSSYTETMQDLLPRGKQVYLRRCVGCHGEKGDGNGPSARFMNPKPRDFTTGTFKFRSTAGDANSLPSDGDLFVTISHGLWGTAMPSWFDIPVQERLAVIQYIKTFSARWRTARPGAPVPVGDEPPVSVDSIARGKQQFDTICAACHGLGGLGDGMPAGVFSDMWGNPVNPANFTLPAGAPGGVKLGHDGRHVYRTIMTGVGGTPMPAFAGTFTPEQIWDIVHYMQSLRVDAHLASLKQAGMTEPEQAANFCTSSVPWLLAACSNVVLPIINFCSAGGPLEAKAAGTKLQLADARARIWASLSEAADHGQIDAQVVQVDRPGIPVIDTAKTGKGRWP
;
A
#
# COMPACT_ATOMS: atom_id res chain seq x y z
N MET A 1 55.60 43.13 2.67
CA MET A 1 56.46 43.39 1.50
C MET A 1 55.71 42.88 0.27
N PRO A 2 55.43 43.71 -0.75
CA PRO A 2 54.78 43.25 -1.97
C PRO A 2 55.80 42.59 -2.90
N ASP A 3 55.43 41.42 -3.41
CA ASP A 3 56.21 40.55 -4.29
C ASP A 3 56.56 41.25 -5.62
N GLN A 4 57.83 41.22 -5.99
CA GLN A 4 58.47 41.95 -7.09
C GLN A 4 58.18 41.39 -8.49
N ARG A 5 57.21 40.48 -8.65
CA ARG A 5 56.88 39.83 -9.94
C ARG A 5 55.89 40.59 -10.82
N LEU A 6 55.34 41.72 -10.38
CA LEU A 6 54.31 42.48 -11.10
C LEU A 6 54.82 43.65 -11.96
N ARG A 7 56.12 43.70 -12.31
CA ARG A 7 56.70 44.86 -13.05
C ARG A 7 57.14 44.63 -14.49
N ASN A 8 56.94 43.45 -15.07
CA ASN A 8 57.28 43.19 -16.48
C ASN A 8 56.04 42.74 -17.29
N MET A 9 55.03 43.60 -17.39
CA MET A 9 54.00 43.49 -18.42
C MET A 9 54.35 44.50 -19.52
N ASP A 10 54.76 43.99 -20.68
CA ASP A 10 55.15 44.78 -21.84
C ASP A 10 53.93 45.45 -22.50
N ALA A 11 54.19 46.48 -23.31
CA ALA A 11 53.24 47.35 -24.01
C ALA A 11 52.22 46.67 -24.96
N TRP A 12 52.17 45.34 -24.99
CA TRP A 12 51.12 44.56 -25.66
C TRP A 12 49.79 44.54 -24.88
N ASP A 13 49.82 44.80 -23.57
CA ASP A 13 48.63 44.71 -22.71
C ASP A 13 47.73 45.98 -22.73
N ALA A 14 48.25 47.13 -23.19
CA ALA A 14 47.45 48.36 -23.30
C ALA A 14 46.45 48.29 -24.47
N ASN A 15 46.83 47.68 -25.60
CA ASN A 15 45.93 47.46 -26.73
C ASN A 15 44.95 46.29 -26.49
N ALA A 16 45.28 45.34 -25.60
CA ALA A 16 44.36 44.31 -25.12
C ALA A 16 43.27 44.92 -24.22
N ALA A 17 43.62 45.88 -23.35
CA ALA A 17 42.66 46.62 -22.54
C ALA A 17 41.70 47.50 -23.37
N ASP A 18 42.20 48.17 -24.42
CA ASP A 18 41.35 48.96 -25.32
C ASP A 18 40.46 48.10 -26.23
N SER A 19 40.93 46.91 -26.67
CA SER A 19 40.08 45.95 -27.41
C SER A 19 39.09 45.20 -26.52
N LEU A 20 39.33 45.10 -25.21
CA LEU A 20 38.36 44.61 -24.22
C LEU A 20 37.24 45.62 -23.93
N SER A 21 37.45 46.92 -24.21
CA SER A 21 36.43 47.96 -24.07
C SER A 21 35.40 47.98 -25.22
N GLN A 22 35.70 47.29 -26.34
CA GLN A 22 34.85 47.24 -27.54
C GLN A 22 34.25 45.85 -27.83
N ALA A 23 34.36 44.90 -26.91
CA ALA A 23 33.72 43.59 -27.07
C ALA A 23 32.19 43.74 -26.97
N PRO A 24 31.41 43.29 -27.98
CA PRO A 24 29.95 43.36 -27.93
C PRO A 24 29.42 42.58 -26.72
N ASP A 25 28.49 43.19 -26.01
CA ASP A 25 27.82 42.72 -24.79
C ASP A 25 27.65 41.19 -24.72
N VAL A 26 28.57 40.52 -24.00
CA VAL A 26 28.57 39.05 -23.81
C VAL A 26 27.56 38.64 -22.71
N THR A 27 26.74 39.56 -22.20
CA THR A 27 25.74 39.26 -21.15
C THR A 27 24.42 38.66 -21.64
N GLY A 28 24.24 38.46 -22.95
CA GLY A 28 22.93 38.21 -23.59
C GLY A 28 22.42 36.75 -23.72
N LEU A 29 23.14 35.72 -23.25
CA LEU A 29 22.70 34.32 -23.47
C LEU A 29 21.62 33.83 -22.50
N VAL A 30 21.59 34.36 -21.27
CA VAL A 30 20.69 33.88 -20.20
C VAL A 30 19.86 35.04 -19.68
N ASN A 31 18.54 34.88 -19.71
CA ASN A 31 17.64 35.82 -19.06
C ASN A 31 17.68 35.66 -17.54
N LYS A 32 18.56 36.44 -16.90
CA LYS A 32 18.77 36.43 -15.45
C LYS A 32 17.49 36.75 -14.66
N TYR A 33 16.60 37.60 -15.19
CA TYR A 33 15.34 37.96 -14.54
C TYR A 33 14.37 36.78 -14.48
N LEU A 34 14.23 36.04 -15.58
CA LEU A 34 13.39 34.86 -15.65
C LEU A 34 13.92 33.76 -14.72
N VAL A 35 15.23 33.47 -14.77
CA VAL A 35 15.86 32.49 -13.86
C VAL A 35 15.62 32.89 -12.41
N ARG A 36 15.85 34.16 -12.06
CA ARG A 36 15.62 34.67 -10.71
C ARG A 36 14.16 34.51 -10.27
N ALA A 37 13.19 34.76 -11.16
CA ALA A 37 11.77 34.60 -10.85
C ALA A 37 11.39 33.14 -10.54
N TRP A 38 11.89 32.18 -11.32
CA TRP A 38 11.72 30.75 -11.02
C TRP A 38 12.36 30.36 -9.69
N LEU A 39 13.58 30.84 -9.42
CA LEU A 39 14.29 30.52 -8.18
C LEU A 39 13.64 31.17 -6.95
N TRP A 40 13.00 32.35 -7.08
CA TRP A 40 12.18 32.94 -6.02
C TRP A 40 11.02 32.03 -5.61
N TRP A 41 10.25 31.55 -6.58
CA TRP A 41 9.18 30.57 -6.32
C TRP A 41 9.72 29.25 -5.79
N SER A 42 10.93 28.87 -6.19
CA SER A 42 11.59 27.69 -5.65
C SER A 42 11.86 27.83 -4.15
N LEU A 43 12.29 29.00 -3.66
CA LEU A 43 12.45 29.27 -2.23
C LEU A 43 11.13 29.12 -1.47
N ALA A 44 10.03 29.58 -2.05
CA ALA A 44 8.70 29.42 -1.45
C ALA A 44 8.31 27.94 -1.33
N TRP A 45 8.41 27.16 -2.42
CA TRP A 45 8.00 25.76 -2.40
C TRP A 45 8.94 24.83 -1.63
N LEU A 46 10.25 25.13 -1.61
CA LEU A 46 11.23 24.47 -0.74
C LEU A 46 10.97 24.75 0.75
N SER A 47 10.21 25.80 1.09
CA SER A 47 9.80 26.05 2.46
C SER A 47 8.45 25.42 2.78
N VAL A 48 7.46 25.53 1.88
CA VAL A 48 6.07 25.12 2.15
C VAL A 48 5.88 23.60 2.18
N PHE A 49 6.35 22.86 1.18
CA PHE A 49 6.01 21.43 1.08
C PHE A 49 6.76 20.51 2.06
N PRO A 50 8.01 20.80 2.46
CA PRO A 50 8.63 20.13 3.59
C PRO A 50 7.87 20.37 4.90
N LEU A 51 7.38 21.59 5.15
CA LEU A 51 6.52 21.89 6.31
C LEU A 51 5.21 21.08 6.31
N VAL A 52 4.59 20.85 5.15
CA VAL A 52 3.44 19.91 5.06
C VAL A 52 3.87 18.49 5.46
N GLY A 53 5.07 18.06 5.10
CA GLY A 53 5.66 16.81 5.55
C GLY A 53 5.85 16.75 7.08
N LEU A 54 6.32 17.85 7.68
CA LEU A 54 6.43 17.99 9.13
C LEU A 54 5.05 17.89 9.82
N LEU A 55 4.03 18.57 9.29
CA LEU A 55 2.65 18.48 9.78
C LEU A 55 2.11 17.05 9.70
N VAL A 56 2.33 16.36 8.58
CA VAL A 56 1.98 14.95 8.39
C VAL A 56 2.73 14.06 9.38
N SER A 57 3.98 14.40 9.73
CA SER A 57 4.77 13.67 10.72
C SER A 57 4.23 13.79 12.14
N ILE A 58 3.77 14.99 12.52
CA ILE A 58 3.19 15.23 13.85
C ILE A 58 1.97 14.34 14.11
N LYS A 59 1.19 14.06 13.06
CA LYS A 59 -0.03 13.24 13.16
C LYS A 59 0.21 11.80 13.60
N PHE A 60 1.43 11.29 13.50
CA PHE A 60 1.76 9.93 13.98
C PHE A 60 1.75 9.78 15.50
N HIS A 61 2.06 10.85 16.23
CA HIS A 61 2.04 10.88 17.69
C HIS A 61 0.90 11.75 18.24
N LEU A 62 0.32 12.63 17.42
CA LEU A 62 -0.86 13.44 17.74
C LEU A 62 -1.92 13.35 16.61
N PRO A 63 -2.66 12.23 16.47
CA PRO A 63 -3.54 11.99 15.33
C PRO A 63 -4.73 12.97 15.20
N ASP A 64 -5.20 13.53 16.32
CA ASP A 64 -6.29 14.53 16.31
C ASP A 64 -5.81 15.95 16.03
N PHE A 65 -4.49 16.20 15.98
CA PHE A 65 -3.95 17.52 15.71
C PHE A 65 -4.42 18.01 14.34
N LEU A 66 -5.29 19.03 14.30
CA LEU A 66 -5.99 19.50 13.09
C LEU A 66 -6.78 18.39 12.37
N GLY A 67 -7.32 17.42 13.12
CA GLY A 67 -8.03 16.24 12.60
C GLY A 67 -9.55 16.37 12.49
N GLU A 68 -10.16 17.39 13.11
CA GLU A 68 -11.61 17.60 13.09
C GLU A 68 -12.14 18.09 11.72
N THR A 69 -11.24 18.55 10.84
CA THR A 69 -11.58 18.99 9.48
C THR A 69 -10.98 18.03 8.46
N SER A 70 -11.80 17.60 7.50
CA SER A 70 -11.40 16.62 6.47
C SER A 70 -10.14 17.01 5.70
N TRP A 71 -10.00 18.31 5.38
CA TRP A 71 -8.92 18.85 4.55
C TRP A 71 -7.52 18.70 5.15
N LEU A 72 -7.45 18.65 6.48
CA LEU A 72 -6.19 18.62 7.22
C LEU A 72 -5.89 17.25 7.80
N THR A 73 -6.61 16.21 7.40
CA THR A 73 -6.32 14.83 7.82
C THR A 73 -5.02 14.31 7.21
N PHE A 74 -4.44 13.27 7.83
CA PHE A 74 -3.25 12.60 7.30
C PHE A 74 -3.45 12.12 5.85
N GLY A 75 -4.58 11.46 5.57
CA GLY A 75 -4.86 10.85 4.26
C GLY A 75 -4.94 11.87 3.12
N ARG A 76 -5.41 13.10 3.41
CA ARG A 76 -5.47 14.19 2.41
C ARG A 76 -4.19 15.01 2.32
N LEU A 77 -3.45 15.18 3.42
CA LEU A 77 -2.19 15.94 3.42
C LEU A 77 -0.98 15.14 2.91
N ARG A 78 -0.97 13.82 3.06
CA ARG A 78 0.13 12.99 2.52
C ARG A 78 0.35 13.20 1.02
N PRO A 79 -0.67 13.13 0.13
CA PRO A 79 -0.45 13.37 -1.29
C PRO A 79 -0.05 14.82 -1.61
N VAL A 80 -0.50 15.80 -0.80
CA VAL A 80 -0.04 17.19 -0.92
C VAL A 80 1.46 17.28 -0.65
N HIS A 81 1.95 16.61 0.40
CA HIS A 81 3.38 16.54 0.68
C HIS A 81 4.15 15.84 -0.46
N VAL A 82 3.71 14.65 -0.88
CA VAL A 82 4.41 13.85 -1.91
C VAL A 82 4.48 14.62 -3.24
N ASN A 83 3.34 15.07 -3.77
CA ASN A 83 3.31 15.83 -5.02
C ASN A 83 4.01 17.19 -4.90
N GLY A 84 3.86 17.84 -3.74
CA GLY A 84 4.51 19.10 -3.42
C GLY A 84 6.03 19.00 -3.38
N VAL A 85 6.58 17.93 -2.84
CA VAL A 85 8.04 17.70 -2.85
C VAL A 85 8.53 17.39 -4.27
N ILE A 86 7.83 16.52 -5.01
CA ILE A 86 8.22 16.13 -6.38
C ILE A 86 8.15 17.33 -7.33
N PHE A 87 7.01 18.01 -7.41
CA PHE A 87 6.78 19.07 -8.39
C PHE A 87 7.12 20.47 -7.85
N GLY A 88 6.89 20.73 -6.58
CA GLY A 88 7.23 22.00 -5.94
C GLY A 88 8.70 22.09 -5.58
N ALA A 89 9.11 21.34 -4.55
CA ALA A 89 10.44 21.46 -3.94
C ALA A 89 11.58 21.04 -4.89
N PHE A 90 11.41 19.98 -5.67
CA PHE A 90 12.43 19.53 -6.63
C PHE A 90 12.25 20.13 -8.04
N SER A 91 11.07 19.95 -8.66
CA SER A 91 10.93 20.31 -10.08
C SER A 91 10.97 21.82 -10.33
N THR A 92 10.43 22.66 -9.46
CA THR A 92 10.46 24.13 -9.64
C THR A 92 11.88 24.68 -9.77
N PRO A 93 12.84 24.38 -8.86
CA PRO A 93 14.22 24.83 -9.04
C PRO A 93 14.88 24.21 -10.26
N VAL A 94 14.63 22.93 -10.57
CA VAL A 94 15.15 22.28 -11.78
C VAL A 94 14.72 23.05 -13.04
N LEU A 95 13.42 23.33 -13.19
CA LEU A 95 12.88 24.05 -14.35
C LEU A 95 13.52 25.45 -14.47
N GLY A 96 13.70 26.17 -13.36
CA GLY A 96 14.41 27.45 -13.34
C GLY A 96 15.89 27.33 -13.73
N LEU A 97 16.58 26.29 -13.23
CA LEU A 97 17.99 26.01 -13.52
C LEU A 97 18.22 25.56 -14.96
N LEU A 98 17.22 24.96 -15.63
CA LEU A 98 17.29 24.64 -17.06
C LEU A 98 17.47 25.91 -17.91
N TYR A 99 16.78 27.00 -17.58
CA TYR A 99 16.97 28.31 -18.24
C TYR A 99 18.37 28.90 -18.00
N TYR A 100 19.11 28.43 -16.98
CA TYR A 100 20.48 28.84 -16.73
C TYR A 100 21.51 27.96 -17.44
N LEU A 101 21.35 26.64 -17.39
CA LEU A 101 22.36 25.69 -17.88
C LEU A 101 22.24 25.39 -19.37
N VAL A 102 21.03 25.27 -19.92
CA VAL A 102 20.82 24.85 -21.31
C VAL A 102 21.35 25.89 -22.30
N PRO A 103 21.06 27.21 -22.13
CA PRO A 103 21.59 28.21 -23.05
C PRO A 103 23.12 28.25 -23.09
N ARG A 104 23.76 28.08 -21.91
CA ARG A 104 25.22 28.05 -21.77
C ARG A 104 25.84 26.83 -22.45
N LEU A 105 25.27 25.65 -22.25
CA LEU A 105 25.77 24.42 -22.88
C LEU A 105 25.49 24.35 -24.38
N CYS A 106 24.49 25.09 -24.87
CA CYS A 106 24.15 25.12 -26.30
C CYS A 106 24.78 26.30 -27.05
N GLY A 107 25.39 27.27 -26.34
CA GLY A 107 25.96 28.49 -26.92
C GLY A 107 24.92 29.41 -27.58
N ARG A 108 23.67 29.37 -27.11
CA ARG A 108 22.58 30.19 -27.66
C ARG A 108 21.48 30.44 -26.64
N PRO A 109 20.71 31.55 -26.73
CA PRO A 109 19.55 31.77 -25.88
C PRO A 109 18.49 30.69 -26.04
N MET A 110 17.67 30.51 -24.99
CA MET A 110 16.56 29.56 -24.99
C MET A 110 15.56 29.90 -26.12
N VAL A 111 15.14 28.90 -26.88
CA VAL A 111 14.12 29.06 -27.92
C VAL A 111 12.79 29.48 -27.30
N LYS A 112 12.15 30.52 -27.87
CA LYS A 112 10.89 31.10 -27.38
C LYS A 112 10.90 31.42 -25.89
N GLU A 113 12.02 31.93 -25.36
CA GLU A 113 12.24 32.17 -23.94
C GLU A 113 11.11 32.97 -23.25
N HIS A 114 10.43 33.88 -23.97
CA HIS A 114 9.31 34.65 -23.44
C HIS A 114 8.13 33.81 -22.93
N TRP A 115 7.92 32.56 -23.40
CA TRP A 115 6.91 31.67 -22.81
C TRP A 115 7.24 31.30 -21.37
N GLY A 116 8.50 31.43 -20.92
CA GLY A 116 8.91 31.11 -19.56
C GLY A 116 8.14 31.89 -18.48
N TRP A 117 7.65 33.09 -18.78
CA TRP A 117 6.84 33.89 -17.85
C TRP A 117 5.42 33.33 -17.64
N PRO A 118 4.57 33.15 -18.68
CA PRO A 118 3.28 32.51 -18.49
C PRO A 118 3.40 31.05 -18.00
N LEU A 119 4.46 30.32 -18.39
CA LEU A 119 4.71 28.97 -17.88
C LEU A 119 5.03 28.95 -16.39
N LEU A 120 5.79 29.94 -15.88
CA LEU A 120 6.04 30.10 -14.45
C LEU A 120 4.74 30.34 -13.67
N TRP A 121 3.89 31.25 -14.14
CA TRP A 121 2.61 31.53 -13.48
C TRP A 121 1.67 30.32 -13.54
N GLY A 122 1.58 29.65 -14.70
CA GLY A 122 0.84 28.41 -14.86
C GLY A 122 1.32 27.30 -13.94
N TRP A 123 2.64 27.17 -13.75
CA TRP A 123 3.23 26.17 -12.86
C TRP A 123 2.86 26.41 -11.39
N ASN A 124 2.93 27.66 -10.93
CA ASN A 124 2.52 28.01 -9.56
C ASN A 124 1.02 27.84 -9.36
N PHE A 125 0.19 28.21 -10.35
CA PHE A 125 -1.24 27.95 -10.31
C PHE A 125 -1.52 26.45 -10.25
N PHE A 126 -0.81 25.62 -11.03
CA PHE A 126 -0.90 24.16 -10.96
C PHE A 126 -0.60 23.63 -9.55
N LEU A 127 0.49 24.08 -8.91
CA LEU A 127 0.88 23.63 -7.57
C LEU A 127 -0.17 24.01 -6.51
N VAL A 128 -0.68 25.24 -6.57
CA VAL A 128 -1.72 25.72 -5.64
C VAL A 128 -3.04 25.00 -5.86
N ALA A 129 -3.56 25.02 -7.10
CA ALA A 129 -4.83 24.40 -7.45
C ALA A 129 -4.80 22.88 -7.21
N GLY A 130 -3.69 22.21 -7.54
CA GLY A 130 -3.48 20.80 -7.25
C GLY A 130 -3.50 20.51 -5.75
N SER A 131 -2.76 21.27 -4.95
CA SER A 131 -2.73 21.07 -3.49
C SER A 131 -4.12 21.25 -2.88
N LEU A 132 -4.85 22.30 -3.28
CA LEU A 132 -6.22 22.53 -2.83
C LEU A 132 -7.17 21.40 -3.28
N SER A 133 -7.02 20.91 -4.51
CA SER A 133 -7.78 19.77 -5.06
C SER A 133 -7.64 18.53 -4.18
N LEU A 134 -6.40 18.18 -3.80
CA LEU A 134 -6.13 17.03 -2.93
C LEU A 134 -6.68 17.23 -1.51
N MET A 135 -6.57 18.44 -0.95
CA MET A 135 -7.16 18.77 0.36
C MET A 135 -8.69 18.64 0.34
N MET A 136 -9.34 19.02 -0.76
CA MET A 136 -10.78 18.83 -0.96
C MET A 136 -11.18 17.35 -1.14
N GLY A 137 -10.21 16.46 -1.38
CA GLY A 137 -10.40 15.02 -1.50
C GLY A 137 -10.51 14.51 -2.95
N TYR A 138 -10.26 15.37 -3.94
CA TYR A 138 -10.19 14.93 -5.34
C TYR A 138 -8.88 14.19 -5.57
N ASN A 139 -8.97 12.86 -5.65
CA ASN A 139 -7.83 11.97 -5.72
C ASN A 139 -8.17 10.75 -6.59
N THR A 140 -7.31 10.47 -7.57
CA THR A 140 -7.46 9.33 -8.49
C THR A 140 -7.15 7.97 -7.85
N GLY A 141 -6.44 7.96 -6.71
CA GLY A 141 -6.03 6.75 -6.00
C GLY A 141 -4.67 6.18 -6.41
N PHE A 142 -4.02 6.73 -7.44
CA PHE A 142 -2.68 6.32 -7.85
C PHE A 142 -1.61 7.08 -7.08
N GLU A 143 -0.77 6.37 -6.33
CA GLU A 143 0.38 6.99 -5.65
C GLU A 143 1.31 7.69 -6.66
N ALA A 144 1.74 8.91 -6.34
CA ALA A 144 2.48 9.86 -7.19
C ALA A 144 1.71 10.38 -8.43
N GLY A 145 0.48 9.92 -8.65
CA GLY A 145 -0.41 10.27 -9.78
C GLY A 145 -1.77 10.79 -9.32
N GLU A 146 -1.86 11.35 -8.11
CA GLU A 146 -3.12 11.60 -7.40
C GLU A 146 -3.99 12.70 -8.00
N TYR A 147 -3.40 13.64 -8.75
CA TYR A 147 -4.15 14.75 -9.32
C TYR A 147 -5.23 14.26 -10.30
N GLU A 148 -6.34 14.97 -10.34
CA GLU A 148 -7.40 14.76 -11.34
C GLU A 148 -7.02 15.29 -12.72
N TRP A 149 -7.77 14.87 -13.73
CA TRP A 149 -7.49 15.18 -15.13
C TRP A 149 -7.30 16.67 -15.46
N PRO A 150 -8.04 17.66 -14.89
CA PRO A 150 -7.86 19.07 -15.26
C PRO A 150 -6.49 19.60 -14.82
N ILE A 151 -6.08 19.24 -13.60
CA ILE A 151 -4.79 19.62 -13.01
C ILE A 151 -3.65 18.92 -13.75
N ASN A 152 -3.85 17.66 -14.15
CA ASN A 152 -2.88 16.90 -14.93
C ASN A 152 -2.67 17.46 -16.34
N ILE A 153 -3.73 17.86 -17.04
CA ILE A 153 -3.61 18.48 -18.37
C ILE A 153 -2.82 19.78 -18.28
N LEU A 154 -3.08 20.60 -17.27
CA LEU A 154 -2.33 21.84 -17.07
C LEU A 154 -0.82 21.55 -16.87
N ARG A 155 -0.49 20.62 -15.96
CA ARG A 155 0.89 20.16 -15.75
C ARG A 155 1.53 19.69 -17.05
N TRP A 156 0.80 18.89 -17.83
CA TRP A 156 1.29 18.32 -19.08
C TRP A 156 1.56 19.38 -20.14
N ILE A 157 0.65 20.34 -20.35
CA ILE A 157 0.85 21.46 -21.28
C ILE A 157 2.09 22.27 -20.91
N ILE A 158 2.26 22.59 -19.61
CA ILE A 158 3.41 23.37 -19.14
C ILE A 158 4.71 22.62 -19.37
N LEU A 159 4.80 21.36 -18.96
CA LEU A 159 6.01 20.55 -19.14
C LEU A 159 6.30 20.26 -20.61
N ALA A 160 5.29 20.06 -21.44
CA ALA A 160 5.44 19.90 -22.89
C ALA A 160 5.99 21.18 -23.54
N ALA A 161 5.51 22.36 -23.12
CA ALA A 161 6.00 23.64 -23.62
C ALA A 161 7.45 23.92 -23.20
N ILE A 162 7.81 23.70 -21.92
CA ILE A 162 9.20 23.82 -21.45
C ILE A 162 10.08 22.77 -22.14
N GLY A 163 9.58 21.54 -22.24
CA GLY A 163 10.24 20.45 -22.96
C GLY A 163 10.55 20.86 -24.40
N TYR A 164 9.58 21.41 -25.13
CA TYR A 164 9.79 21.93 -26.47
C TYR A 164 10.86 23.03 -26.52
N GLN A 165 10.84 24.01 -25.60
CA GLN A 165 11.85 25.07 -25.57
C GLN A 165 13.26 24.49 -25.40
N VAL A 166 13.43 23.59 -24.43
CA VAL A 166 14.73 22.97 -24.13
C VAL A 166 15.20 22.09 -25.30
N LEU A 167 14.32 21.21 -25.80
CA LEU A 167 14.63 20.34 -26.94
C LEU A 167 15.00 21.15 -28.17
N ALA A 168 14.19 22.14 -28.56
CA ALA A 168 14.47 23.00 -29.70
C ALA A 168 15.81 23.73 -29.55
N THR A 169 16.14 24.17 -28.32
CA THR A 169 17.44 24.81 -28.03
C THR A 169 18.60 23.84 -28.21
N ILE A 170 18.48 22.60 -27.71
CA ILE A 170 19.50 21.55 -27.86
C ILE A 170 19.69 21.14 -29.34
N PHE A 171 18.61 21.02 -30.09
CA PHE A 171 18.66 20.64 -31.51
C PHE A 171 19.20 21.73 -32.41
N THR A 172 19.03 22.99 -32.01
CA THR A 172 19.53 24.16 -32.73
C THR A 172 20.79 24.77 -32.10
N ARG A 173 21.46 24.02 -31.20
CA ARG A 173 22.69 24.44 -30.52
C ARG A 173 23.79 24.85 -31.50
N LYS A 174 24.61 25.83 -31.08
CA LYS A 174 25.82 26.25 -31.78
C LYS A 174 27.03 25.42 -31.37
N GLU A 175 27.03 24.91 -30.14
CA GLU A 175 28.11 24.06 -29.62
C GLU A 175 28.12 22.67 -30.27
N LYS A 176 29.28 22.29 -30.84
CA LYS A 176 29.47 20.96 -31.45
C LYS A 176 29.47 19.85 -30.40
N GLY A 177 30.10 20.10 -29.26
CA GLY A 177 30.18 19.16 -28.15
C GLY A 177 28.82 18.90 -27.51
N PHE A 178 28.48 17.64 -27.29
CA PHE A 178 27.25 17.27 -26.60
C PHE A 178 27.60 16.88 -25.16
N TYR A 179 27.54 17.86 -24.25
CA TYR A 179 27.95 17.67 -22.86
C TYR A 179 27.01 16.73 -22.10
N VAL A 180 27.56 15.97 -21.14
CA VAL A 180 26.85 14.91 -20.39
C VAL A 180 25.56 15.41 -19.74
N ALA A 181 25.56 16.62 -19.16
CA ALA A 181 24.36 17.19 -18.55
C ALA A 181 23.20 17.37 -19.54
N LEU A 182 23.48 17.62 -20.83
CA LEU A 182 22.44 17.69 -21.86
C LEU A 182 21.84 16.31 -22.17
N TRP A 183 22.60 15.22 -22.02
CA TRP A 183 22.10 13.85 -22.23
C TRP A 183 21.03 13.52 -21.20
N TYR A 184 21.35 13.76 -19.93
CA TYR A 184 20.44 13.57 -18.82
C TYR A 184 19.25 14.54 -18.85
N THR A 185 19.46 15.79 -19.26
CA THR A 185 18.36 16.76 -19.47
C THR A 185 17.39 16.28 -20.56
N LEU A 186 17.93 15.79 -21.69
CA LEU A 186 17.14 15.26 -22.80
C LEU A 186 16.30 14.06 -22.35
N ALA A 187 16.97 13.11 -21.69
CA ALA A 187 16.35 11.91 -21.14
C ALA A 187 15.24 12.25 -20.14
N ALA A 188 15.50 13.17 -19.21
CA ALA A 188 14.53 13.61 -18.22
C ALA A 188 13.22 14.09 -18.87
N LEU A 189 13.31 14.97 -19.86
CA LEU A 189 12.14 15.59 -20.48
C LEU A 189 11.37 14.62 -21.39
N VAL A 190 12.09 13.82 -22.19
CA VAL A 190 11.47 12.86 -23.12
C VAL A 190 10.74 11.77 -22.35
N TRP A 191 11.40 11.12 -21.38
CA TRP A 191 10.77 10.05 -20.63
C TRP A 191 9.67 10.55 -19.69
N THR A 192 9.79 11.75 -19.14
CA THR A 192 8.69 12.34 -18.36
C THR A 192 7.46 12.54 -19.22
N ALA A 193 7.60 13.04 -20.45
CA ALA A 193 6.47 13.18 -21.37
C ALA A 193 5.77 11.83 -21.63
N MET A 194 6.56 10.76 -21.83
CA MET A 194 6.02 9.40 -22.01
C MET A 194 5.35 8.87 -20.73
N ASN A 195 5.97 9.08 -19.57
CA ASN A 195 5.42 8.65 -18.28
C ASN A 195 4.12 9.39 -17.92
N LEU A 196 3.99 10.65 -18.32
CA LEU A 196 2.75 11.40 -18.14
C LEU A 196 1.60 10.82 -18.98
N ILE A 197 1.87 10.26 -20.16
CA ILE A 197 0.85 9.54 -20.93
C ILE A 197 0.44 8.26 -20.19
N LEU A 198 1.43 7.50 -19.70
CA LEU A 198 1.16 6.29 -18.92
C LEU A 198 0.29 6.57 -17.69
N GLY A 199 0.66 7.57 -16.88
CA GLY A 199 -0.03 7.88 -15.63
C GLY A 199 -1.40 8.54 -15.78
N ASN A 200 -1.56 9.43 -16.76
CA ASN A 200 -2.76 10.27 -16.87
C ASN A 200 -3.74 9.82 -17.96
N VAL A 201 -3.34 8.91 -18.84
CA VAL A 201 -4.20 8.38 -19.91
C VAL A 201 -4.35 6.87 -19.78
N VAL A 202 -3.23 6.15 -19.74
CA VAL A 202 -3.26 4.68 -19.79
C VAL A 202 -3.80 4.10 -18.49
N LEU A 203 -3.24 4.48 -17.34
CA LEU A 203 -3.66 3.94 -16.04
C LEU A 203 -5.15 4.21 -15.69
N PRO A 204 -5.70 5.43 -15.88
CA PRO A 204 -7.07 5.71 -15.43
C PRO A 204 -8.16 5.34 -16.44
N TYR A 205 -7.84 5.31 -17.74
CA TYR A 205 -8.88 5.22 -18.80
C TYR A 205 -8.75 4.00 -19.71
N VAL A 206 -7.61 3.30 -19.72
CA VAL A 206 -7.49 2.05 -20.47
C VAL A 206 -7.96 0.89 -19.58
N PRO A 207 -8.96 0.09 -20.02
CA PRO A 207 -9.51 -1.00 -19.23
C PRO A 207 -8.52 -2.17 -19.15
N MET A 208 -7.54 -2.05 -18.27
CA MET A 208 -6.61 -3.12 -17.90
C MET A 208 -6.98 -3.61 -16.51
N SER A 209 -7.34 -4.88 -16.39
CA SER A 209 -7.84 -5.45 -15.13
C SER A 209 -6.78 -5.43 -14.02
N GLY A 210 -7.24 -5.12 -12.82
CA GLY A 210 -6.61 -5.39 -11.52
C GLY A 210 -5.09 -5.42 -11.49
N ILE A 211 -4.53 -6.62 -11.39
CA ILE A 211 -3.11 -6.82 -11.10
C ILE A 211 -2.18 -6.37 -12.23
N SER A 212 -2.67 -6.28 -13.46
CA SER A 212 -1.91 -5.73 -14.59
C SER A 212 -1.85 -4.20 -14.54
N ASN A 213 -2.94 -3.56 -14.09
CA ASN A 213 -2.92 -2.12 -13.76
C ASN A 213 -1.90 -1.84 -12.65
N ALA A 214 -1.77 -2.75 -11.67
CA ALA A 214 -0.75 -2.69 -10.62
C ALA A 214 0.68 -2.69 -11.15
N ALA A 215 1.00 -3.60 -12.06
CA ALA A 215 2.34 -3.67 -12.65
C ALA A 215 2.70 -2.38 -13.41
N LEU A 216 1.76 -1.83 -14.17
CA LEU A 216 1.94 -0.57 -14.88
C LEU A 216 2.04 0.64 -13.95
N HIS A 217 1.28 0.65 -12.86
CA HIS A 217 1.38 1.69 -11.84
C HIS A 217 2.73 1.64 -11.13
N GLY A 218 3.28 0.44 -10.89
CA GLY A 218 4.63 0.26 -10.37
C GLY A 218 5.69 0.88 -11.29
N LEU A 219 5.57 0.67 -12.61
CA LEU A 219 6.42 1.36 -13.60
C LEU A 219 6.24 2.88 -13.53
N TYR A 220 5.00 3.38 -13.47
CA TYR A 220 4.72 4.81 -13.39
C TYR A 220 5.40 5.48 -12.19
N ILE A 221 5.22 4.94 -10.98
CA ILE A 221 5.84 5.48 -9.76
C ILE A 221 7.36 5.50 -9.92
N HIS A 222 7.93 4.38 -10.35
CA HIS A 222 9.37 4.27 -10.47
C HIS A 222 9.94 5.20 -11.57
N TYR A 223 9.16 5.47 -12.62
CA TYR A 223 9.54 6.40 -13.68
C TYR A 223 9.50 7.87 -13.23
N VAL A 224 8.64 8.24 -12.28
CA VAL A 224 8.70 9.58 -11.67
C VAL A 224 10.04 9.78 -10.98
N VAL A 225 10.50 8.81 -10.18
CA VAL A 225 11.80 8.94 -9.49
C VAL A 225 12.98 8.74 -10.44
N GLY A 226 12.83 7.83 -11.38
CA GLY A 226 13.92 7.29 -12.17
C GLY A 226 14.19 7.88 -13.53
N LEU A 227 13.12 8.34 -14.16
CA LEU A 227 13.17 8.88 -15.50
C LEU A 227 12.90 10.39 -15.52
N TRP A 228 12.38 10.95 -14.42
CA TRP A 228 12.34 12.40 -14.19
C TRP A 228 13.38 12.86 -13.17
N ILE A 229 13.22 12.50 -11.89
CA ILE A 229 14.01 13.07 -10.80
C ILE A 229 15.50 12.72 -10.93
N THR A 230 15.81 11.45 -11.16
CA THR A 230 17.20 10.98 -11.25
C THR A 230 17.96 11.63 -12.42
N PRO A 231 17.47 11.62 -13.67
CA PRO A 231 18.18 12.24 -14.78
C PRO A 231 18.25 13.76 -14.63
N ALA A 232 17.17 14.43 -14.20
CA ALA A 232 17.19 15.87 -13.97
C ALA A 232 18.20 16.26 -12.89
N GLY A 233 18.23 15.54 -11.77
CA GLY A 233 19.19 15.76 -10.69
C GLY A 233 20.63 15.48 -11.11
N LEU A 234 20.88 14.38 -11.83
CA LEU A 234 22.21 14.09 -12.39
C LEU A 234 22.65 15.16 -13.39
N ALA A 235 21.74 15.72 -14.20
CA ALA A 235 22.08 16.83 -15.09
C ALA A 235 22.59 18.06 -14.32
N LEU A 236 21.94 18.39 -13.19
CA LEU A 236 22.42 19.45 -12.29
C LEU A 236 23.80 19.12 -11.71
N MET A 237 23.99 17.91 -11.19
CA MET A 237 25.26 17.50 -10.58
C MET A 237 26.41 17.50 -11.58
N TYR A 238 26.19 16.95 -12.78
CA TYR A 238 27.19 16.93 -13.85
C TYR A 238 27.56 18.33 -14.36
N TYR A 239 26.66 19.30 -14.26
CA TYR A 239 26.94 20.67 -14.68
C TYR A 239 27.55 21.52 -13.56
N PHE A 240 26.95 21.54 -12.37
CA PHE A 240 27.31 22.48 -11.31
C PHE A 240 28.48 22.00 -10.46
N LEU A 241 28.70 20.69 -10.27
CA LEU A 241 29.81 20.21 -9.44
C LEU A 241 31.19 20.57 -10.03
N PRO A 242 31.48 20.32 -11.32
CA PRO A 242 32.76 20.71 -11.91
C PRO A 242 33.00 22.23 -11.83
N LEU A 243 31.93 23.03 -12.01
CA LEU A 243 31.99 24.49 -11.94
C LEU A 243 32.28 24.98 -10.51
N ALA A 244 31.54 24.48 -9.53
CA ALA A 244 31.71 24.83 -8.12
C ALA A 244 33.08 24.38 -7.57
N ALA A 245 33.54 23.20 -7.97
CA ALA A 245 34.85 22.67 -7.59
C ALA A 245 36.02 23.28 -8.38
N ARG A 246 35.74 24.04 -9.45
CA ARG A 246 36.74 24.59 -10.39
C ARG A 246 37.71 23.49 -10.88
N ALA A 247 37.12 22.38 -11.31
CA ALA A 247 37.83 21.19 -11.73
C ALA A 247 37.19 20.61 -13.01
N PRO A 248 37.99 20.04 -13.92
CA PRO A 248 37.45 19.34 -15.08
C PRO A 248 36.71 18.07 -14.65
N LEU A 249 35.69 17.68 -15.42
CA LEU A 249 34.99 16.41 -15.20
C LEU A 249 35.96 15.23 -15.31
N TYR A 250 35.90 14.31 -14.35
CA TYR A 250 36.88 13.24 -14.20
C TYR A 250 36.96 12.28 -15.41
N SER A 251 35.81 11.77 -15.89
CA SER A 251 35.81 10.80 -17.01
C SER A 251 34.57 10.87 -17.89
N HIS A 252 34.80 11.19 -19.16
CA HIS A 252 33.76 11.13 -20.20
C HIS A 252 33.29 9.68 -20.47
N ARG A 253 34.20 8.70 -20.42
CA ARG A 253 33.85 7.28 -20.67
C ARG A 253 32.93 6.72 -19.57
N LEU A 254 33.19 7.06 -18.30
CA LEU A 254 32.32 6.67 -17.20
C LEU A 254 30.94 7.33 -17.31
N SER A 255 30.90 8.57 -17.81
CA SER A 255 29.62 9.25 -18.11
C SER A 255 28.78 8.50 -19.13
N LEU A 256 29.42 7.98 -20.19
CA LEU A 256 28.76 7.19 -21.23
C LEU A 256 28.21 5.87 -20.67
N LEU A 257 29.03 5.14 -19.91
CA LEU A 257 28.62 3.89 -19.25
C LEU A 257 27.45 4.13 -18.29
N GLY A 258 27.56 5.16 -17.43
CA GLY A 258 26.54 5.50 -16.45
C GLY A 258 25.22 5.91 -17.09
N PHE A 259 25.25 6.68 -18.17
CA PHE A 259 24.04 7.11 -18.87
C PHE A 259 23.31 5.92 -19.52
N TRP A 260 24.02 5.10 -20.31
CA TRP A 260 23.38 4.03 -21.07
C TRP A 260 22.97 2.84 -20.21
N ALA A 261 23.74 2.50 -19.18
CA ALA A 261 23.33 1.47 -18.23
C ALA A 261 22.07 1.90 -17.46
N LEU A 262 21.96 3.19 -17.08
CA LEU A 262 20.74 3.72 -16.48
C LEU A 262 19.56 3.66 -17.46
N ALA A 263 19.75 4.13 -18.70
CA ALA A 263 18.71 4.12 -19.73
C ALA A 263 18.19 2.71 -20.05
N PHE A 264 19.03 1.68 -19.93
CA PHE A 264 18.66 0.30 -20.20
C PHE A 264 18.03 -0.40 -19.00
N PHE A 265 18.64 -0.35 -17.82
CA PHE A 265 18.17 -1.13 -16.66
C PHE A 265 16.99 -0.48 -15.94
N TYR A 266 16.99 0.85 -15.80
CA TYR A 266 16.03 1.56 -14.97
C TYR A 266 14.56 1.37 -15.42
N PRO A 267 14.23 1.40 -16.72
CA PRO A 267 12.87 1.17 -17.19
C PRO A 267 12.23 -0.14 -16.68
N PHE A 268 13.04 -1.14 -16.33
CA PHE A 268 12.53 -2.45 -15.91
C PHE A 268 12.32 -2.61 -14.41
N VAL A 269 12.44 -1.57 -13.59
CA VAL A 269 12.46 -1.74 -12.13
C VAL A 269 11.08 -1.59 -11.46
N GLY A 270 10.01 -1.29 -12.21
CA GLY A 270 8.71 -0.92 -11.61
C GLY A 270 8.07 -1.94 -10.67
N THR A 271 8.11 -3.25 -11.00
CA THR A 271 7.39 -4.27 -10.20
C THR A 271 8.04 -4.61 -8.86
N HIS A 272 9.22 -4.05 -8.57
CA HIS A 272 9.87 -4.19 -7.26
C HIS A 272 9.05 -3.56 -6.13
N HIS A 273 8.12 -2.64 -6.42
CA HIS A 273 7.21 -2.08 -5.41
C HIS A 273 6.16 -3.09 -4.93
N TYR A 274 5.96 -4.18 -5.66
CA TYR A 274 4.88 -5.12 -5.43
C TYR A 274 5.38 -6.57 -5.41
N LEU A 275 6.57 -6.85 -4.84
CA LEU A 275 7.00 -8.24 -4.72
C LEU A 275 6.07 -9.01 -3.79
N PHE A 276 6.02 -10.32 -4.05
CA PHE A 276 5.13 -11.30 -3.44
C PHE A 276 3.65 -11.12 -3.83
N SER A 277 3.33 -10.11 -4.67
CA SER A 277 1.95 -9.85 -5.05
C SER A 277 1.46 -10.87 -6.06
N PRO A 278 0.16 -10.88 -6.37
CA PRO A 278 -0.37 -11.72 -7.43
C PRO A 278 0.13 -11.37 -8.84
N ILE A 279 1.00 -10.34 -9.00
CA ILE A 279 1.71 -10.08 -10.26
C ILE A 279 2.55 -11.31 -10.62
N PRO A 280 2.59 -11.75 -11.89
CA PRO A 280 3.38 -12.91 -12.30
C PRO A 280 4.83 -12.88 -11.80
N TYR A 281 5.28 -14.02 -11.25
CA TYR A 281 6.58 -14.13 -10.55
C TYR A 281 7.79 -13.79 -11.43
N HIS A 282 7.71 -14.04 -12.75
CA HIS A 282 8.76 -13.72 -13.69
C HIS A 282 8.96 -12.20 -13.84
N ASN A 283 7.88 -11.40 -13.87
CA ASN A 283 7.99 -9.93 -13.92
C ASN A 283 8.70 -9.38 -12.69
N GLN A 284 8.27 -9.85 -11.52
CA GLN A 284 8.91 -9.51 -10.26
C GLN A 284 10.41 -9.82 -10.33
N THR A 285 10.79 -10.99 -10.84
CA THR A 285 12.20 -11.41 -10.95
C THR A 285 13.01 -10.54 -11.92
N ILE A 286 12.45 -10.17 -13.08
CA ILE A 286 13.08 -9.22 -14.03
C ILE A 286 13.37 -7.89 -13.32
N SER A 287 12.40 -7.40 -12.54
CA SER A 287 12.55 -6.17 -11.78
C SER A 287 13.62 -6.25 -10.70
N ILE A 288 13.77 -7.39 -10.03
CA ILE A 288 14.84 -7.61 -9.04
C ILE A 288 16.22 -7.60 -9.72
N VAL A 289 16.37 -8.36 -10.81
CA VAL A 289 17.65 -8.44 -11.55
C VAL A 289 18.06 -7.07 -12.05
N THR A 290 17.15 -6.33 -12.67
CA THR A 290 17.44 -5.00 -13.20
C THR A 290 17.67 -3.96 -12.09
N SER A 291 16.99 -4.08 -10.93
CA SER A 291 17.30 -3.28 -9.73
C SER A 291 18.74 -3.49 -9.26
N MET A 292 19.21 -4.74 -9.24
CA MET A 292 20.59 -5.05 -8.86
C MET A 292 21.60 -4.53 -9.90
N MET A 293 21.26 -4.59 -11.19
CA MET A 293 22.13 -4.08 -12.26
C MET A 293 22.28 -2.54 -12.24
N LEU A 294 21.39 -1.80 -11.58
CA LEU A 294 21.56 -0.37 -11.34
C LEU A 294 22.80 -0.02 -10.52
N ILE A 295 23.45 -0.98 -9.86
CA ILE A 295 24.74 -0.75 -9.21
C ILE A 295 25.81 -0.28 -10.21
N ILE A 296 25.76 -0.73 -11.47
CA ILE A 296 26.69 -0.35 -12.53
C ILE A 296 26.64 1.16 -12.82
N PRO A 297 25.49 1.74 -13.21
CA PRO A 297 25.42 3.18 -13.44
C PRO A 297 25.66 4.00 -12.18
N VAL A 298 25.28 3.51 -11.00
CA VAL A 298 25.55 4.18 -9.73
C VAL A 298 27.04 4.35 -9.50
N TRP A 299 27.83 3.28 -9.55
CA TRP A 299 29.28 3.37 -9.36
C TRP A 299 29.97 4.22 -10.43
N ALA A 300 29.49 4.16 -11.68
CA ALA A 300 30.01 5.01 -12.75
C ALA A 300 29.83 6.51 -12.45
N VAL A 301 28.64 6.92 -12.00
CA VAL A 301 28.33 8.31 -11.61
C VAL A 301 29.14 8.72 -10.38
N ILE A 302 29.15 7.91 -9.33
CA ILE A 302 29.84 8.18 -8.07
C ILE A 302 31.34 8.39 -8.27
N THR A 303 31.97 7.50 -9.02
CA THR A 303 33.40 7.59 -9.35
C THR A 303 33.70 8.88 -10.12
N ASN A 304 32.80 9.28 -11.02
CA ASN A 304 32.98 10.45 -11.85
C ASN A 304 32.84 11.76 -11.05
N LEU A 305 31.81 11.86 -10.20
CA LEU A 305 31.53 13.06 -9.42
C LEU A 305 32.54 13.25 -8.28
N PHE A 306 32.83 12.23 -7.46
CA PHE A 306 33.88 12.34 -6.44
C PHE A 306 35.28 12.47 -7.06
N GLY A 307 35.53 11.80 -8.19
CA GLY A 307 36.76 11.96 -8.95
C GLY A 307 36.99 13.40 -9.42
N THR A 308 35.92 14.13 -9.74
CA THR A 308 35.99 15.56 -10.15
C THR A 308 36.42 16.46 -9.00
N ALA A 309 36.09 16.13 -7.76
CA ALA A 309 36.53 16.88 -6.57
C ALA A 309 37.94 16.49 -6.07
N ARG A 310 38.61 15.51 -6.70
CA ARG A 310 39.94 15.04 -6.29
C ARG A 310 40.95 16.20 -6.32
N GLY A 311 41.69 16.37 -5.22
CA GLY A 311 42.67 17.45 -5.06
C GLY A 311 42.07 18.82 -4.70
N ARG A 312 40.74 18.96 -4.61
CA ARG A 312 40.05 20.22 -4.26
C ARG A 312 39.35 20.18 -2.90
N TRP A 313 39.38 19.05 -2.18
CA TRP A 313 38.71 18.87 -0.89
C TRP A 313 39.03 19.95 0.15
N GLY A 314 40.29 20.37 0.28
CA GLY A 314 40.67 21.45 1.21
C GLY A 314 40.00 22.79 0.89
N ALA A 315 39.94 23.16 -0.40
CA ALA A 315 39.28 24.38 -0.87
C ALA A 315 37.76 24.32 -0.72
N ILE A 316 37.17 23.14 -0.95
CA ILE A 316 35.73 22.94 -0.81
C ILE A 316 35.33 22.97 0.67
N VAL A 317 35.95 22.13 1.51
CA VAL A 317 35.56 22.00 2.93
C VAL A 317 35.89 23.27 3.71
N GLY A 318 37.09 23.83 3.52
CA GLY A 318 37.54 25.06 4.19
C GLY A 318 36.97 26.35 3.61
N GLY A 319 36.35 26.31 2.43
CA GLY A 319 35.76 27.48 1.78
C GLY A 319 34.48 27.97 2.47
N ASN A 320 34.27 29.28 2.44
CA ASN A 320 33.12 29.97 3.04
C ASN A 320 32.37 30.86 2.02
N ASP A 321 32.58 30.63 0.73
CA ASP A 321 31.91 31.32 -0.36
C ASP A 321 30.76 30.49 -0.95
N ALA A 322 30.00 31.08 -1.87
CA ALA A 322 28.87 30.39 -2.49
C ALA A 322 29.27 29.13 -3.27
N ASP A 323 30.42 29.15 -3.95
CA ASP A 323 30.91 28.03 -4.75
C ASP A 323 31.29 26.84 -3.87
N SER A 324 31.97 27.07 -2.75
CA SER A 324 32.30 26.02 -1.79
C SER A 324 31.05 25.42 -1.14
N TYR A 325 30.05 26.22 -0.76
CA TYR A 325 28.78 25.67 -0.24
C TYR A 325 27.99 24.91 -1.31
N ALA A 326 27.97 25.38 -2.57
CA ALA A 326 27.40 24.64 -3.68
C ALA A 326 28.08 23.27 -3.85
N ALA A 327 29.41 23.23 -3.83
CA ALA A 327 30.17 21.97 -3.89
C ALA A 327 29.92 21.06 -2.68
N LYS A 328 29.81 21.61 -1.45
CA LYS A 328 29.45 20.84 -0.23
C LYS A 328 28.11 20.13 -0.40
N PHE A 329 27.07 20.84 -0.83
CA PHE A 329 25.74 20.25 -1.06
C PHE A 329 25.73 19.24 -2.21
N LEU A 330 26.42 19.52 -3.32
CA LEU A 330 26.49 18.60 -4.46
C LEU A 330 27.27 17.32 -4.14
N LEU A 331 28.34 17.41 -3.34
CA LEU A 331 29.08 16.24 -2.85
C LEU A 331 28.29 15.45 -1.79
N LEU A 332 27.56 16.16 -0.91
CA LEU A 332 26.65 15.52 0.04
C LEU A 332 25.52 14.78 -0.69
N ALA A 333 24.93 15.40 -1.71
CA ALA A 333 23.97 14.76 -2.61
C ALA A 333 24.59 13.55 -3.33
N THR A 334 25.85 13.64 -3.78
CA THR A 334 26.57 12.52 -4.40
C THR A 334 26.74 11.36 -3.42
N PHE A 335 27.08 11.64 -2.16
CA PHE A 335 27.15 10.63 -1.11
C PHE A 335 25.79 9.96 -0.89
N PHE A 336 24.73 10.74 -0.77
CA PHE A 336 23.39 10.19 -0.56
C PHE A 336 22.84 9.45 -1.78
N TYR A 337 23.25 9.82 -3.00
CA TYR A 337 22.96 9.04 -4.21
C TYR A 337 23.52 7.63 -4.10
N LEU A 338 24.77 7.47 -3.61
CA LEU A 338 25.37 6.15 -3.40
C LEU A 338 24.55 5.35 -2.38
N VAL A 339 24.28 5.94 -1.20
CA VAL A 339 23.58 5.25 -0.11
C VAL A 339 22.16 4.87 -0.52
N GLY A 340 21.40 5.81 -1.08
CA GLY A 340 20.02 5.61 -1.48
C GLY A 340 19.88 4.61 -2.62
N CYS A 341 20.74 4.66 -3.64
CA CYS A 341 20.69 3.69 -4.73
C CYS A 341 21.17 2.30 -4.30
N PHE A 342 22.19 2.21 -3.44
CA PHE A 342 22.61 0.92 -2.88
C PHE A 342 21.49 0.30 -2.05
N GLN A 343 20.88 1.10 -1.15
CA GLN A 343 19.70 0.68 -0.39
C GLN A 343 18.58 0.19 -1.32
N GLY A 344 18.21 0.97 -2.33
CA GLY A 344 17.17 0.64 -3.31
C GLY A 344 17.42 -0.66 -4.08
N SER A 345 18.67 -0.89 -4.51
CA SER A 345 19.05 -2.16 -5.15
C SER A 345 18.92 -3.34 -4.18
N THR A 346 19.39 -3.19 -2.94
CA THR A 346 19.36 -4.27 -1.95
C THR A 346 17.95 -4.60 -1.43
N GLU A 347 17.07 -3.60 -1.26
CA GLU A 347 15.70 -3.82 -0.80
C GLU A 347 14.79 -4.46 -1.85
N ALA A 348 15.21 -4.48 -3.13
CA ALA A 348 14.54 -5.26 -4.15
C ALA A 348 14.78 -6.79 -3.99
N LEU A 349 15.76 -7.23 -3.21
CA LEU A 349 15.98 -8.66 -3.00
C LEU A 349 14.84 -9.25 -2.17
N ARG A 350 14.28 -10.39 -2.61
CA ARG A 350 13.11 -11.01 -1.97
C ARG A 350 13.25 -11.16 -0.45
N ARG A 351 14.39 -11.67 0.04
CA ARG A 351 14.60 -11.87 1.48
C ARG A 351 14.69 -10.56 2.27
N VAL A 352 15.28 -9.52 1.68
CA VAL A 352 15.32 -8.19 2.33
C VAL A 352 13.92 -7.60 2.32
N GLN A 353 13.23 -7.68 1.18
CA GLN A 353 11.90 -7.11 1.03
C GLN A 353 10.82 -7.82 1.85
N GLU A 354 10.97 -9.12 2.12
CA GLU A 354 10.08 -9.83 3.04
C GLU A 354 9.94 -9.06 4.38
N LEU A 355 11.07 -8.55 4.87
CA LEU A 355 11.19 -7.80 6.10
C LEU A 355 10.91 -6.29 5.93
N THR A 356 11.42 -5.67 4.87
CA THR A 356 11.36 -4.20 4.72
C THR A 356 10.08 -3.70 4.06
N HIS A 357 9.39 -4.51 3.25
CA HIS A 357 8.14 -4.09 2.60
C HIS A 357 7.10 -3.70 3.66
N PHE A 358 6.35 -2.65 3.37
CA PHE A 358 5.33 -2.09 4.23
C PHE A 358 5.82 -1.44 5.53
N THR A 359 7.13 -1.38 5.76
CA THR A 359 7.69 -0.76 6.97
C THR A 359 8.19 0.66 6.71
N ASP A 360 8.61 1.36 7.76
CA ASP A 360 9.29 2.65 7.64
C ASP A 360 10.65 2.60 6.90
N PHE A 361 11.17 1.42 6.58
CA PHE A 361 12.36 1.27 5.74
C PHE A 361 12.16 1.87 4.34
N VAL A 362 10.98 1.67 3.75
CA VAL A 362 10.60 2.25 2.45
C VAL A 362 10.53 3.78 2.54
N ILE A 363 10.07 4.30 3.67
CA ILE A 363 10.00 5.75 3.89
C ILE A 363 11.39 6.34 4.06
N SER A 364 12.29 5.64 4.74
CA SER A 364 13.72 5.97 4.73
C SER A 364 14.22 6.07 3.29
N HIS A 365 14.10 5.01 2.48
CA HIS A 365 14.57 5.00 1.09
C HIS A 365 14.06 6.19 0.25
N SER A 366 12.77 6.53 0.36
CA SER A 366 12.20 7.66 -0.39
C SER A 366 12.79 9.03 0.02
N HIS A 367 13.03 9.26 1.32
CA HIS A 367 13.67 10.50 1.80
C HIS A 367 15.16 10.55 1.40
N PHE A 368 15.82 9.39 1.33
CA PHE A 368 17.20 9.22 0.85
C PHE A 368 17.38 9.70 -0.58
N THR A 369 16.54 9.16 -1.45
CA THR A 369 16.67 9.35 -2.88
C THR A 369 16.10 10.70 -3.31
N VAL A 370 14.93 11.11 -2.82
CA VAL A 370 14.32 12.35 -3.29
C VAL A 370 14.92 13.57 -2.59
N PHE A 371 14.87 13.62 -1.27
CA PHE A 371 15.32 14.80 -0.53
C PHE A 371 16.85 14.87 -0.44
N ALA A 372 17.46 13.88 0.22
CA ALA A 372 18.88 13.94 0.58
C ALA A 372 19.81 13.90 -0.64
N THR A 373 19.34 13.36 -1.76
CA THR A 373 20.08 13.37 -3.02
C THR A 373 19.65 14.52 -3.93
N PHE A 374 18.44 14.47 -4.49
CA PHE A 374 18.11 15.32 -5.64
C PHE A 374 17.62 16.72 -5.26
N VAL A 375 16.86 16.88 -4.17
CA VAL A 375 16.54 18.21 -3.63
C VAL A 375 17.82 18.91 -3.17
N LEU A 376 18.74 18.20 -2.49
CA LEU A 376 20.04 18.78 -2.12
C LEU A 376 20.91 19.13 -3.32
N ALA A 377 20.85 18.36 -4.41
CA ALA A 377 21.53 18.72 -5.65
C ALA A 377 20.96 20.02 -6.26
N ALA A 378 19.63 20.20 -6.24
CA ALA A 378 18.99 21.44 -6.65
C ALA A 378 19.37 22.61 -5.74
N VAL A 379 19.38 22.42 -4.42
CA VAL A 379 19.83 23.38 -3.40
C VAL A 379 21.29 23.81 -3.65
N GLY A 380 22.20 22.87 -3.86
CA GLY A 380 23.61 23.16 -4.16
C GLY A 380 23.75 23.97 -5.46
N SER A 381 22.97 23.63 -6.47
CA SER A 381 22.91 24.36 -7.74
C SER A 381 22.37 25.80 -7.55
N MET A 382 21.40 25.99 -6.65
CA MET A 382 20.88 27.31 -6.30
C MET A 382 21.93 28.17 -5.58
N TYR A 383 22.70 27.61 -4.64
CA TYR A 383 23.82 28.33 -4.02
C TYR A 383 24.84 28.84 -5.05
N TYR A 384 25.06 28.09 -6.13
CA TYR A 384 25.95 28.52 -7.21
C TYR A 384 25.32 29.62 -8.09
N VAL A 385 24.06 29.44 -8.50
CA VAL A 385 23.40 30.32 -9.49
C VAL A 385 22.93 31.63 -8.87
N TRP A 386 22.40 31.61 -7.64
CA TRP A 386 21.72 32.75 -7.03
C TRP A 386 22.59 34.00 -6.90
N PRO A 387 23.85 33.93 -6.41
CA PRO A 387 24.78 35.07 -6.40
C PRO A 387 25.03 35.66 -7.79
N ARG A 388 25.15 34.79 -8.81
CA ARG A 388 25.48 35.18 -10.20
C ARG A 388 24.33 35.88 -10.92
N VAL A 389 23.08 35.47 -10.65
CA VAL A 389 21.89 36.13 -11.22
C VAL A 389 21.49 37.39 -10.46
N THR A 390 21.91 37.53 -9.20
CA THR A 390 21.70 38.74 -8.39
C THR A 390 22.85 39.74 -8.51
N GLY A 391 24.01 39.32 -9.00
CA GLY A 391 25.22 40.16 -9.09
C GLY A 391 25.84 40.48 -7.73
N ARG A 392 25.55 39.66 -6.71
CA ARG A 392 25.93 39.91 -5.32
C ARG A 392 26.54 38.66 -4.68
N ARG A 393 27.54 38.86 -3.83
CA ARG A 393 28.17 37.80 -3.03
C ARG A 393 27.19 37.30 -1.96
N LEU A 394 27.33 36.03 -1.57
CA LEU A 394 26.52 35.39 -0.53
C LEU A 394 26.54 36.21 0.76
N TRP A 395 25.37 36.49 1.32
CA TRP A 395 25.22 37.40 2.48
C TRP A 395 25.85 36.84 3.77
N SER A 396 25.59 35.57 4.10
CA SER A 396 26.14 34.96 5.33
C SER A 396 26.65 33.54 5.11
N ALA A 397 27.97 33.36 5.24
CA ALA A 397 28.58 32.03 5.31
C ALA A 397 28.13 31.25 6.55
N LYS A 398 27.92 31.93 7.69
CA LYS A 398 27.48 31.29 8.94
C LYS A 398 26.11 30.62 8.78
N LEU A 399 25.15 31.28 8.14
CA LEU A 399 23.83 30.68 7.86
C LEU A 399 23.94 29.49 6.90
N ALA A 400 24.76 29.60 5.85
CA ALA A 400 25.00 28.48 4.94
C ALA A 400 25.67 27.29 5.64
N SER A 401 26.58 27.54 6.58
CA SER A 401 27.18 26.49 7.41
C SER A 401 26.16 25.81 8.31
N TRP A 402 25.29 26.56 8.99
CA TRP A 402 24.22 25.98 9.80
C TRP A 402 23.24 25.17 8.96
N HIS A 403 22.89 25.65 7.76
CA HIS A 403 22.07 24.88 6.84
C HIS A 403 22.72 23.53 6.51
N VAL A 404 24.03 23.47 6.19
CA VAL A 404 24.72 22.20 5.94
C VAL A 404 24.63 21.26 7.16
N TRP A 405 24.93 21.76 8.36
CA TRP A 405 24.95 20.92 9.58
C TRP A 405 23.56 20.44 10.00
N LEU A 406 22.54 21.30 9.94
CA LEU A 406 21.16 20.93 10.23
C LEU A 406 20.62 19.91 9.23
N THR A 407 21.00 20.05 7.95
CA THR A 407 20.68 19.07 6.91
C THR A 407 21.36 17.73 7.17
N ILE A 408 22.66 17.70 7.51
CA ILE A 408 23.37 16.45 7.84
C ILE A 408 22.74 15.78 9.07
N ALA A 409 22.55 16.53 10.16
CA ALA A 409 21.97 15.97 11.38
C ALA A 409 20.56 15.43 11.14
N GLY A 410 19.70 16.20 10.47
CA GLY A 410 18.34 15.81 10.16
C GLY A 410 18.28 14.61 9.21
N THR A 411 19.02 14.60 8.10
CA THR A 411 19.00 13.47 7.16
C THR A 411 19.60 12.20 7.77
N THR A 412 20.62 12.30 8.63
CA THR A 412 21.18 11.13 9.33
C THR A 412 20.17 10.53 10.32
N ILE A 413 19.46 11.35 11.11
CA ILE A 413 18.42 10.85 12.02
C ILE A 413 17.26 10.25 11.23
N MET A 414 16.82 10.92 10.16
CA MET A 414 15.77 10.43 9.26
C MET A 414 16.15 9.08 8.65
N LEU A 415 17.41 8.93 8.20
CA LEU A 415 17.95 7.70 7.62
C LEU A 415 17.93 6.54 8.58
N ALA A 416 18.81 6.67 9.58
CA ALA A 416 19.24 5.57 10.41
C ALA A 416 18.09 5.21 11.35
N GLY A 417 17.36 6.23 11.82
CA GLY A 417 16.14 6.08 12.60
C GLY A 417 15.09 5.27 11.84
N LEU A 418 14.67 5.70 10.64
CA LEU A 418 13.61 5.01 9.90
C LEU A 418 14.03 3.66 9.34
N ALA A 419 15.30 3.50 8.95
CA ALA A 419 15.82 2.21 8.50
C ALA A 419 15.85 1.18 9.65
N ALA A 420 16.37 1.57 10.82
CA ALA A 420 16.36 0.71 12.01
C ALA A 420 14.92 0.41 12.45
N GLN A 421 14.07 1.44 12.50
CA GLN A 421 12.65 1.31 12.78
C GLN A 421 11.98 0.30 11.84
N GLY A 422 12.24 0.38 10.54
CA GLY A 422 11.66 -0.51 9.56
C GLY A 422 12.07 -1.97 9.76
N PHE A 423 13.34 -2.23 10.09
CA PHE A 423 13.78 -3.58 10.44
C PHE A 423 13.14 -4.10 11.73
N ILE A 424 13.01 -3.26 12.76
CA ILE A 424 12.33 -3.63 14.01
C ILE A 424 10.88 -3.99 13.72
N GLN A 425 10.14 -3.12 13.03
CA GLN A 425 8.76 -3.36 12.65
C GLN A 425 8.61 -4.65 11.84
N GLY A 426 9.43 -4.83 10.81
CA GLY A 426 9.43 -6.03 9.97
C GLY A 426 9.65 -7.29 10.79
N SER A 427 10.62 -7.27 11.72
CA SER A 427 10.96 -8.44 12.54
C SER A 427 9.84 -8.81 13.49
N MET A 428 9.20 -7.81 14.14
CA MET A 428 8.02 -8.03 14.97
C MET A 428 6.90 -8.70 14.16
N LEU A 429 6.70 -8.25 12.91
CA LEU A 429 5.66 -8.78 12.05
C LEU A 429 5.98 -10.22 11.57
N GLU A 430 7.24 -10.53 11.26
CA GLU A 430 7.72 -11.88 10.89
C GLU A 430 7.57 -12.87 12.06
N TYR A 431 7.88 -12.44 13.30
CA TYR A 431 7.72 -13.24 14.52
C TYR A 431 6.27 -13.34 15.04
N GLY A 432 5.29 -12.80 14.31
CA GLY A 432 3.88 -12.98 14.64
C GLY A 432 3.33 -12.05 15.72
N ALA A 433 4.01 -10.95 16.06
CA ALA A 433 3.47 -9.95 17.00
C ALA A 433 2.11 -9.39 16.51
N ASN A 434 1.24 -8.97 17.42
CA ASN A 434 0.02 -8.26 17.04
C ASN A 434 0.38 -6.92 16.37
N PHE A 435 -0.36 -6.53 15.34
CA PHE A 435 -0.01 -5.33 14.55
C PHE A 435 0.02 -4.04 15.39
N VAL A 436 -0.91 -3.88 16.33
CA VAL A 436 -0.98 -2.69 17.19
C VAL A 436 0.23 -2.59 18.11
N ASP A 437 0.81 -3.72 18.51
CA ASP A 437 2.05 -3.73 19.31
C ASP A 437 3.22 -3.16 18.50
N SER A 438 3.30 -3.48 17.20
CA SER A 438 4.29 -2.85 16.33
C SER A 438 4.08 -1.34 16.24
N VAL A 439 2.83 -0.86 16.14
CA VAL A 439 2.52 0.57 16.09
C VAL A 439 2.94 1.30 17.36
N VAL A 440 2.68 0.72 18.54
CA VAL A 440 3.09 1.32 19.82
C VAL A 440 4.61 1.44 19.91
N GLU A 441 5.34 0.39 19.51
CA GLU A 441 6.80 0.39 19.46
C GLU A 441 7.34 1.45 18.49
N MET A 442 6.62 1.74 17.40
CA MET A 442 7.03 2.73 16.40
C MET A 442 6.83 4.19 16.83
N LYS A 443 5.98 4.50 17.82
CA LYS A 443 5.63 5.89 18.20
C LYS A 443 6.85 6.77 18.55
N PRO A 444 7.81 6.32 19.38
CA PRO A 444 9.02 7.12 19.69
C PRO A 444 9.87 7.42 18.46
N TRP A 445 9.95 6.48 17.51
CA TRP A 445 10.70 6.66 16.27
C TRP A 445 10.04 7.71 15.35
N TRP A 446 8.70 7.75 15.28
CA TRP A 446 7.98 8.81 14.56
C TRP A 446 8.14 10.20 15.20
N PHE A 447 8.34 10.26 16.52
CA PHE A 447 8.71 11.51 17.18
C PHE A 447 10.12 11.94 16.76
N ALA A 448 11.11 11.04 16.78
CA ALA A 448 12.47 11.32 16.28
C ALA A 448 12.47 11.77 14.80
N ARG A 449 11.63 11.13 13.98
CA ARG A 449 11.38 11.53 12.58
C ARG A 449 10.87 12.97 12.45
N THR A 450 10.00 13.39 13.36
CA THR A 450 9.47 14.76 13.40
C THR A 450 10.58 15.76 13.73
N LEU A 451 11.46 15.44 14.68
CA LEU A 451 12.62 16.27 15.01
C LEU A 451 13.62 16.36 13.84
N ALA A 452 13.84 15.23 13.15
CA ALA A 452 14.68 15.19 11.95
C ALA A 452 14.16 16.11 10.84
N GLY A 453 12.86 16.01 10.54
CA GLY A 453 12.19 16.89 9.58
C GLY A 453 12.26 18.36 9.98
N ALA A 454 12.00 18.69 11.26
CA ALA A 454 12.10 20.06 11.75
C ALA A 454 13.53 20.65 11.61
N SER A 455 14.57 19.84 11.84
CA SER A 455 15.97 20.24 11.61
C SER A 455 16.23 20.58 10.14
N MET A 456 15.77 19.72 9.22
CA MET A 456 15.92 19.91 7.77
C MET A 456 15.16 21.15 7.28
N ASP A 457 13.92 21.33 7.74
CA ASP A 457 13.08 22.49 7.40
C ASP A 457 13.70 23.79 7.92
N LEU A 458 14.23 23.79 9.15
CA LEU A 458 14.97 24.93 9.68
C LEU A 458 16.19 25.25 8.81
N GLY A 459 16.94 24.23 8.36
CA GLY A 459 18.03 24.40 7.41
C GLY A 459 17.60 25.10 6.11
N LEU A 460 16.49 24.65 5.50
CA LEU A 460 15.94 25.26 4.29
C LEU A 460 15.43 26.69 4.52
N LEU A 461 14.85 26.98 5.69
CA LEU A 461 14.47 28.34 6.06
C LEU A 461 15.70 29.26 6.19
N LEU A 462 16.80 28.77 6.80
CA LEU A 462 18.06 29.51 6.85
C LEU A 462 18.63 29.76 5.45
N MET A 463 18.51 28.81 4.54
CA MET A 463 18.86 29.02 3.13
C MET A 463 18.00 30.12 2.50
N ALA A 464 16.68 30.05 2.66
CA ALA A 464 15.76 31.01 2.08
C ALA A 464 16.08 32.43 2.57
N VAL A 465 16.24 32.62 3.88
CA VAL A 465 16.67 33.90 4.47
C VAL A 465 18.00 34.36 3.89
N ASN A 466 19.01 33.48 3.83
CA ASN A 466 20.34 33.85 3.33
C ASN A 466 20.31 34.28 1.86
N LEU A 467 19.56 33.58 1.00
CA LEU A 467 19.43 33.92 -0.41
C LEU A 467 18.56 35.17 -0.62
N VAL A 468 17.48 35.36 0.15
CA VAL A 468 16.70 36.62 0.15
C VAL A 468 17.60 37.81 0.50
N MET A 469 18.38 37.69 1.57
CA MET A 469 19.29 38.74 2.02
C MET A 469 20.43 38.97 1.04
N THR A 470 20.95 37.92 0.40
CA THR A 470 21.92 38.04 -0.71
C THR A 470 21.36 38.91 -1.84
N ALA A 471 20.09 38.73 -2.19
CA ALA A 471 19.46 39.52 -3.24
C ALA A 471 19.20 40.98 -2.83
N ARG A 472 19.01 41.29 -1.54
CA ARG A 472 18.69 42.64 -1.04
C ARG A 472 19.93 43.42 -0.59
N GLU A 473 20.76 42.80 0.22
CA GLU A 473 21.85 43.42 0.99
C GLU A 473 23.23 42.78 0.70
N GLY A 474 23.30 41.75 -0.15
CA GLY A 474 24.57 41.14 -0.51
C GLY A 474 25.53 42.14 -1.15
N VAL A 475 26.82 42.04 -0.80
CA VAL A 475 27.87 42.91 -1.36
C VAL A 475 27.96 42.68 -2.87
N PRO A 476 27.83 43.72 -3.72
CA PRO A 476 27.99 43.58 -5.16
C PRO A 476 29.36 43.02 -5.53
N PHE A 477 29.47 42.29 -6.64
CA PHE A 477 30.79 41.93 -7.17
C PHE A 477 31.58 43.19 -7.56
N GLU A 478 32.89 43.22 -7.29
CA GLU A 478 33.74 44.37 -7.66
C GLU A 478 33.98 44.40 -9.18
N MET A 479 33.69 45.54 -9.82
CA MET A 479 33.53 45.66 -11.28
C MET A 479 34.80 45.53 -12.15
N ILE A 480 36.01 45.37 -11.58
CA ILE A 480 37.26 45.47 -12.38
C ILE A 480 38.13 44.19 -12.36
N ALA A 481 37.94 43.28 -11.40
CA ALA A 481 38.69 42.01 -11.35
C ALA A 481 37.82 40.77 -11.67
N ASP A 482 36.53 40.82 -11.33
CA ASP A 482 35.62 39.68 -11.49
C ASP A 482 34.96 39.63 -12.90
N SER A 483 34.95 40.76 -13.62
CA SER A 483 34.44 40.88 -15.00
C SER A 483 35.31 40.14 -16.02
N ALA A 484 36.63 40.13 -15.83
CA ALA A 484 37.56 39.34 -16.66
C ALA A 484 37.41 37.82 -16.43
N LEU A 485 37.15 37.38 -15.20
CA LEU A 485 36.89 35.98 -14.85
C LEU A 485 35.53 35.48 -15.38
N LEU A 486 34.51 36.34 -15.37
CA LEU A 486 33.21 36.06 -15.99
C LEU A 486 33.31 36.04 -17.52
N ALA A 487 33.97 37.03 -18.14
CA ALA A 487 34.14 37.15 -19.58
C ALA A 487 35.00 36.01 -20.18
N VAL A 488 36.06 35.58 -19.49
CA VAL A 488 36.92 34.45 -19.91
C VAL A 488 36.21 33.09 -19.76
N SER A 489 35.23 32.98 -18.86
CA SER A 489 34.37 31.78 -18.77
C SER A 489 33.23 31.76 -19.79
N GLU A 490 32.82 32.92 -20.32
CA GLU A 490 31.62 33.10 -21.15
C GLU A 490 31.92 33.34 -22.64
N ALA A 491 33.17 33.60 -23.06
CA ALA A 491 33.53 33.83 -24.46
C ALA A 491 34.04 32.55 -25.17
N ARG A 492 33.28 32.04 -26.15
CA ARG A 492 33.75 31.02 -27.13
C ARG A 492 33.22 31.26 -28.56
N PRO A 493 34.01 30.91 -29.59
CA PRO A 493 33.72 31.30 -30.97
C PRO A 493 32.61 30.47 -31.62
N ALA A 494 31.84 31.14 -32.47
CA ALA A 494 30.71 30.58 -33.20
C ALA A 494 31.13 29.44 -34.15
N ALA A 495 30.57 28.25 -33.95
CA ALA A 495 30.84 27.10 -34.79
C ALA A 495 29.76 26.89 -35.88
N VAL A 496 30.27 26.62 -37.09
CA VAL A 496 29.58 26.44 -38.38
C VAL A 496 28.68 25.20 -38.41
N GLY A 497 27.60 25.30 -39.21
CA GLY A 497 26.45 24.39 -39.28
C GLY A 497 26.78 22.92 -39.51
N ALA A 498 26.01 22.08 -38.80
CA ALA A 498 25.95 20.63 -38.98
C ALA A 498 24.49 20.21 -39.17
N THR A 499 24.25 19.18 -39.99
CA THR A 499 22.93 18.63 -40.29
C THR A 499 22.34 17.84 -39.11
N TRP A 500 21.02 17.65 -39.08
CA TRP A 500 20.29 17.19 -37.88
C TRP A 500 20.47 15.70 -37.55
N TYR A 501 20.78 14.84 -38.52
CA TYR A 501 20.90 13.38 -38.36
C TYR A 501 22.32 12.91 -37.99
N SER A 502 23.36 13.74 -38.19
CA SER A 502 24.74 13.46 -37.75
C SER A 502 24.99 13.83 -36.28
N ARG A 503 23.93 14.26 -35.55
CA ARG A 503 24.02 14.74 -34.18
C ARG A 503 23.68 13.60 -33.20
N PRO A 504 24.52 13.33 -32.19
CA PRO A 504 24.27 12.28 -31.19
C PRO A 504 22.90 12.39 -30.52
N SER A 505 22.29 13.58 -30.45
CA SER A 505 20.95 13.80 -29.89
C SER A 505 19.83 12.93 -30.48
N GLY A 506 19.86 12.58 -31.78
CA GLY A 506 18.80 11.75 -32.40
C GLY A 506 18.83 10.29 -31.92
N VAL A 507 20.03 9.69 -31.85
CA VAL A 507 20.25 8.31 -31.38
C VAL A 507 19.79 8.16 -29.92
N PHE A 508 20.07 9.17 -29.08
CA PHE A 508 19.68 9.16 -27.67
C PHE A 508 18.17 9.11 -27.48
N ILE A 509 17.41 9.86 -28.29
CA ILE A 509 15.93 9.83 -28.22
C ILE A 509 15.40 8.48 -28.70
N VAL A 510 15.83 8.00 -29.88
CA VAL A 510 15.30 6.75 -30.44
C VAL A 510 15.57 5.57 -29.52
N ALA A 511 16.80 5.45 -29.00
CA ALA A 511 17.15 4.38 -28.07
C ALA A 511 16.42 4.51 -26.73
N GLY A 512 16.33 5.72 -26.17
CA GLY A 512 15.61 5.97 -24.93
C GLY A 512 14.11 5.66 -25.03
N ILE A 513 13.48 6.00 -26.16
CA ILE A 513 12.09 5.65 -26.46
C ILE A 513 11.95 4.13 -26.58
N ALA A 514 12.86 3.46 -27.30
CA ALA A 514 12.83 2.02 -27.48
C ALA A 514 12.91 1.26 -26.15
N PHE A 515 13.81 1.64 -25.23
CA PHE A 515 13.92 0.99 -23.92
C PHE A 515 12.67 1.20 -23.05
N PHE A 516 12.08 2.40 -23.08
CA PHE A 516 10.82 2.66 -22.39
C PHE A 516 9.70 1.75 -22.91
N PHE A 517 9.49 1.70 -24.23
CA PHE A 517 8.44 0.86 -24.83
C PHE A 517 8.69 -0.62 -24.61
N LEU A 518 9.95 -1.06 -24.67
CA LEU A 518 10.32 -2.43 -24.38
C LEU A 518 9.95 -2.82 -22.94
N ALA A 519 10.20 -1.94 -21.97
CA ALA A 519 9.83 -2.17 -20.58
C ALA A 519 8.31 -2.20 -20.36
N VAL A 520 7.56 -1.26 -20.97
CA VAL A 520 6.09 -1.26 -20.91
C VAL A 520 5.49 -2.52 -21.56
N LEU A 521 6.06 -2.95 -22.69
CA LEU A 521 5.65 -4.19 -23.35
C LEU A 521 5.88 -5.39 -22.42
N ILE A 522 7.09 -5.54 -21.87
CA ILE A 522 7.49 -6.73 -21.10
C ILE A 522 6.81 -6.79 -19.74
N GLN A 523 6.68 -5.67 -19.01
CA GLN A 523 6.16 -5.66 -17.65
C GLN A 523 4.72 -5.16 -17.51
N GLY A 524 4.16 -4.58 -18.55
CA GLY A 524 2.79 -4.07 -18.56
C GLY A 524 1.85 -4.87 -19.45
N ILE A 525 2.16 -4.94 -20.74
CA ILE A 525 1.28 -5.50 -21.77
C ILE A 525 1.32 -7.03 -21.82
N LEU A 526 2.51 -7.65 -21.87
CA LEU A 526 2.59 -9.12 -21.86
C LEU A 526 1.93 -9.75 -20.63
N PRO A 527 2.01 -9.17 -19.43
CA PRO A 527 1.30 -9.69 -18.27
C PRO A 527 -0.21 -9.49 -18.33
N SER A 528 -0.72 -8.46 -19.03
CA SER A 528 -2.15 -8.18 -19.14
C SER A 528 -2.90 -9.12 -20.08
N ILE A 529 -2.18 -9.85 -20.94
CA ILE A 529 -2.78 -10.87 -21.83
C ILE A 529 -2.79 -12.27 -21.22
N LEU A 530 -2.24 -12.44 -20.02
CA LEU A 530 -2.20 -13.72 -19.33
C LEU A 530 -3.57 -14.01 -18.67
N PRO A 531 -4.21 -15.17 -18.92
CA PRO A 531 -5.54 -15.47 -18.36
C PRO A 531 -5.66 -15.29 -16.85
N GLN A 532 -4.59 -15.63 -16.12
CA GLN A 532 -4.54 -15.48 -14.66
C GLN A 532 -4.61 -14.02 -14.15
N THR A 533 -4.44 -12.99 -15.00
CA THR A 533 -4.47 -11.58 -14.58
C THR A 533 -5.78 -10.86 -14.89
N TYR A 534 -6.64 -11.43 -15.74
CA TYR A 534 -7.93 -10.85 -16.09
C TYR A 534 -9.14 -11.77 -15.82
N ASN A 535 -8.92 -13.06 -15.57
CA ASN A 535 -10.02 -13.96 -15.22
C ASN A 535 -10.60 -13.60 -13.85
N PRO A 536 -11.91 -13.30 -13.74
CA PRO A 536 -12.59 -12.97 -12.48
C PRO A 536 -12.87 -14.22 -11.64
N THR A 537 -11.90 -15.12 -11.54
CA THR A 537 -12.04 -16.38 -10.81
C THR A 537 -10.94 -16.53 -9.77
N VAL A 538 -11.30 -17.14 -8.64
CA VAL A 538 -10.40 -17.43 -7.52
C VAL A 538 -10.58 -18.85 -7.06
N VAL A 539 -9.54 -19.43 -6.49
CA VAL A 539 -9.62 -20.75 -5.86
C VAL A 539 -9.97 -20.56 -4.39
N SER A 540 -11.09 -21.15 -3.96
CA SER A 540 -11.52 -21.14 -2.56
C SER A 540 -10.45 -21.76 -1.66
N ALA A 541 -10.03 -21.02 -0.64
CA ALA A 541 -9.07 -21.52 0.34
C ALA A 541 -9.66 -22.61 1.25
N SER A 542 -10.99 -22.72 1.35
CA SER A 542 -11.67 -23.72 2.18
C SER A 542 -12.05 -24.98 1.40
N SER A 543 -12.58 -24.83 0.19
CA SER A 543 -13.15 -25.95 -0.59
C SER A 543 -12.33 -26.34 -1.83
N GLY A 544 -11.35 -25.52 -2.23
CA GLY A 544 -10.60 -25.71 -3.48
C GLY A 544 -11.42 -25.47 -4.76
N GLN A 545 -12.70 -25.08 -4.63
CA GLN A 545 -13.56 -24.78 -5.76
C GLN A 545 -13.19 -23.46 -6.43
N ILE A 546 -13.43 -23.37 -7.73
CA ILE A 546 -13.30 -22.12 -8.48
C ILE A 546 -14.56 -21.28 -8.22
N ILE A 547 -14.36 -20.09 -7.68
CA ILE A 547 -15.42 -19.12 -7.38
C ILE A 547 -15.31 -17.96 -8.36
N GLN A 548 -16.45 -17.59 -8.93
CA GLN A 548 -16.58 -16.37 -9.72
C GLN A 548 -16.66 -15.16 -8.78
N VAL A 549 -15.73 -14.22 -8.93
CA VAL A 549 -15.72 -12.98 -8.16
C VAL A 549 -16.84 -12.08 -8.67
N ALA A 550 -17.67 -11.59 -7.75
CA ALA A 550 -18.73 -10.64 -8.07
C ALA A 550 -18.19 -9.21 -8.10
N ASP A 551 -18.61 -8.44 -9.10
CA ASP A 551 -18.34 -6.99 -9.20
C ASP A 551 -18.95 -6.21 -8.02
N TYR A 552 -18.52 -4.97 -7.86
CA TYR A 552 -19.00 -4.03 -6.85
C TYR A 552 -20.40 -3.51 -7.17
N THR A 553 -21.28 -3.51 -6.17
CA THR A 553 -22.56 -2.80 -6.21
C THR A 553 -22.36 -1.28 -6.27
N LEU A 554 -23.39 -0.51 -6.62
CA LEU A 554 -23.30 0.96 -6.66
C LEU A 554 -22.87 1.56 -5.31
N GLN A 555 -23.37 1.00 -4.20
CA GLN A 555 -23.02 1.44 -2.86
C GLN A 555 -21.55 1.10 -2.53
N GLU A 556 -21.09 -0.10 -2.86
CA GLU A 556 -19.68 -0.50 -2.68
C GLU A 556 -18.73 0.35 -3.52
N ARG A 557 -19.09 0.67 -4.77
CA ARG A 557 -18.31 1.58 -5.64
C ARG A 557 -18.21 2.97 -5.01
N ARG A 558 -19.32 3.53 -4.51
CA ARG A 558 -19.31 4.80 -3.78
C ARG A 558 -18.43 4.70 -2.53
N GLY A 559 -18.51 3.60 -1.79
CA GLY A 559 -17.69 3.35 -0.61
C GLY A 559 -16.21 3.30 -0.90
N ARG A 560 -15.84 2.66 -2.00
CA ARG A 560 -14.48 2.65 -2.52
C ARG A 560 -13.99 4.05 -2.90
N GLN A 561 -14.85 4.89 -3.49
CA GLN A 561 -14.51 6.30 -3.75
C GLN A 561 -14.32 7.10 -2.46
N VAL A 562 -15.09 6.82 -1.40
CA VAL A 562 -14.88 7.44 -0.07
C VAL A 562 -13.56 6.95 0.55
N TYR A 563 -13.30 5.64 0.50
CA TYR A 563 -12.02 5.06 0.92
C TYR A 563 -10.86 5.73 0.20
N ILE A 564 -11.07 6.08 -1.08
CA ILE A 564 -10.09 6.77 -1.88
C ILE A 564 -9.91 8.24 -1.43
N ARG A 565 -11.02 8.98 -1.40
CA ARG A 565 -11.07 10.40 -1.04
C ARG A 565 -10.40 10.69 0.31
N GLU A 566 -10.57 9.78 1.27
CA GLU A 566 -10.01 9.92 2.61
C GLU A 566 -8.57 9.38 2.74
N GLY A 567 -8.00 8.83 1.67
CA GLY A 567 -6.61 8.37 1.62
C GLY A 567 -6.33 7.16 2.52
N CYS A 568 -7.32 6.29 2.75
CA CYS A 568 -7.20 5.15 3.66
C CYS A 568 -6.10 4.17 3.24
N TRP A 569 -5.87 4.01 1.93
CA TRP A 569 -4.85 3.09 1.42
C TRP A 569 -3.41 3.52 1.74
N TYR A 570 -3.18 4.78 2.10
CA TYR A 570 -1.85 5.23 2.54
C TYR A 570 -1.45 4.66 3.90
N CYS A 571 -2.43 4.20 4.66
CA CYS A 571 -2.24 3.56 5.96
C CYS A 571 -2.39 2.04 5.88
N HIS A 572 -3.32 1.59 5.04
CA HIS A 572 -3.80 0.21 4.95
C HIS A 572 -3.51 -0.37 3.56
N SER A 573 -2.93 -1.56 3.52
CA SER A 573 -2.87 -2.35 2.29
C SER A 573 -4.12 -3.22 2.13
N GLN A 574 -4.38 -3.65 0.90
CA GLN A 574 -5.34 -4.71 0.59
C GLN A 574 -4.63 -5.84 -0.15
N TYR A 575 -3.62 -6.39 0.50
CA TYR A 575 -2.67 -7.32 -0.11
C TYR A 575 -1.97 -8.17 0.97
N VAL A 576 -2.45 -9.41 1.13
CA VAL A 576 -1.86 -10.41 2.03
C VAL A 576 -0.77 -11.17 1.30
N ARG A 577 0.47 -11.06 1.79
CA ARG A 577 1.64 -11.64 1.14
C ARG A 577 1.83 -13.13 1.50
N PRO A 578 2.35 -13.97 0.58
CA PRO A 578 2.82 -15.32 0.87
C PRO A 578 4.17 -15.31 1.62
N VAL A 579 4.22 -14.66 2.77
CA VAL A 579 5.41 -14.56 3.63
C VAL A 579 5.09 -15.03 5.05
N THR A 580 6.13 -15.33 5.82
CA THR A 580 5.99 -15.88 7.17
C THR A 580 5.11 -14.99 8.06
N GLY A 581 4.09 -15.58 8.70
CA GLY A 581 3.22 -14.93 9.66
C GLY A 581 2.08 -14.08 9.09
N GLU A 582 2.11 -13.66 7.81
CA GLU A 582 1.04 -12.83 7.26
C GLU A 582 -0.26 -13.59 6.99
N ASN A 583 -0.17 -14.77 6.40
CA ASN A 583 -1.34 -15.60 6.16
C ASN A 583 -2.02 -16.03 7.47
N LEU A 584 -1.23 -16.27 8.51
CA LEU A 584 -1.72 -16.58 9.86
C LEU A 584 -2.36 -15.38 10.55
N ARG A 585 -1.92 -14.14 10.26
CA ARG A 585 -2.45 -12.91 10.90
C ARG A 585 -3.70 -12.39 10.18
N TRP A 586 -3.67 -12.37 8.86
CA TRP A 586 -4.67 -11.67 8.05
C TRP A 586 -5.67 -12.60 7.37
N GLY A 587 -5.30 -13.83 7.05
CA GLY A 587 -6.13 -14.75 6.28
C GLY A 587 -5.42 -15.33 5.05
N PRO A 588 -6.14 -16.01 4.15
CA PRO A 588 -5.58 -16.56 2.93
C PRO A 588 -4.86 -15.53 2.07
N VAL A 589 -3.77 -15.96 1.43
CA VAL A 589 -2.96 -15.16 0.49
C VAL A 589 -3.84 -14.60 -0.63
N SER A 590 -3.54 -13.37 -1.04
CA SER A 590 -4.23 -12.68 -2.13
C SER A 590 -4.09 -13.42 -3.47
N GLN A 591 -5.16 -13.43 -4.25
CA GLN A 591 -5.19 -13.97 -5.61
C GLN A 591 -5.47 -12.88 -6.64
N ALA A 592 -4.97 -13.06 -7.87
CA ALA A 592 -5.10 -12.05 -8.92
C ALA A 592 -6.56 -11.77 -9.31
N GLY A 593 -7.41 -12.82 -9.31
CA GLY A 593 -8.84 -12.73 -9.63
C GLY A 593 -9.64 -11.81 -8.70
N GLU A 594 -9.16 -11.56 -7.48
CA GLU A 594 -9.81 -10.67 -6.51
C GLU A 594 -9.79 -9.21 -6.95
N TYR A 595 -8.82 -8.83 -7.78
CA TYR A 595 -8.58 -7.44 -8.18
C TYR A 595 -9.18 -7.10 -9.55
N VAL A 596 -9.86 -8.02 -10.23
CA VAL A 596 -10.28 -7.84 -11.64
C VAL A 596 -11.11 -6.57 -11.84
N TYR A 597 -11.93 -6.21 -10.85
CA TYR A 597 -12.78 -5.01 -10.85
C TYR A 597 -12.14 -3.79 -10.16
N ASP A 598 -10.88 -3.88 -9.73
CA ASP A 598 -10.17 -2.78 -9.09
C ASP A 598 -9.41 -1.92 -10.09
N GLN A 599 -9.76 -0.63 -10.12
CA GLN A 599 -8.97 0.44 -10.72
C GLN A 599 -9.09 1.71 -9.86
N PRO A 600 -8.00 2.24 -9.27
CA PRO A 600 -6.68 1.61 -9.13
C PRO A 600 -6.67 0.49 -8.09
N GLN A 601 -5.75 -0.45 -8.15
CA GLN A 601 -5.49 -1.39 -7.03
C GLN A 601 -5.12 -0.68 -5.72
N MET A 602 -5.51 -1.25 -4.59
CA MET A 602 -5.23 -0.72 -3.24
C MET A 602 -4.11 -1.48 -2.51
N LEU A 603 -3.04 -1.86 -3.24
CA LEU A 603 -1.94 -2.66 -2.67
C LEU A 603 -1.09 -1.88 -1.65
N SER A 604 -1.00 -0.55 -1.81
CA SER A 604 -0.17 0.35 -0.98
C SER A 604 1.34 0.02 -1.01
N THR A 605 2.14 0.85 -0.35
CA THR A 605 3.60 0.73 -0.23
C THR A 605 4.09 0.81 1.22
N ARG A 606 3.21 1.11 2.19
CA ARG A 606 3.48 1.17 3.64
C ARG A 606 2.28 0.72 4.48
N ARG A 607 2.52 0.12 5.65
CA ARG A 607 1.51 -0.17 6.68
C ARG A 607 1.80 0.56 7.99
N ILE A 608 0.86 1.42 8.36
CA ILE A 608 0.72 2.04 9.68
C ILE A 608 -0.67 1.72 10.28
N GLY A 609 -1.57 1.20 9.45
CA GLY A 609 -2.74 0.44 9.82
C GLY A 609 -2.63 -1.02 9.33
N PRO A 610 -3.49 -1.92 9.84
CA PRO A 610 -3.53 -3.34 9.43
C PRO A 610 -3.88 -3.51 7.95
N ASP A 611 -3.60 -4.70 7.40
CA ASP A 611 -4.13 -5.09 6.10
C ASP A 611 -5.66 -5.27 6.18
N LEU A 612 -6.37 -4.79 5.16
CA LEU A 612 -7.84 -4.78 5.13
C LEU A 612 -8.45 -5.74 4.12
N LEU A 613 -7.67 -6.49 3.33
CA LEU A 613 -8.21 -7.35 2.28
C LEU A 613 -9.15 -8.44 2.83
N ARG A 614 -9.03 -8.75 4.13
CA ARG A 614 -9.79 -9.79 4.82
C ARG A 614 -10.66 -9.22 5.95
N VAL A 615 -10.97 -7.92 5.92
CA VAL A 615 -11.68 -7.22 7.01
C VAL A 615 -13.19 -7.48 6.99
N GLY A 616 -13.80 -7.77 5.84
CA GLY A 616 -15.24 -8.01 5.76
C GLY A 616 -15.66 -9.17 6.65
N GLY A 617 -16.80 -9.07 7.34
CA GLY A 617 -17.29 -10.08 8.29
C GLY A 617 -16.42 -10.32 9.52
N LYS A 618 -15.22 -9.72 9.63
CA LYS A 618 -14.36 -9.79 10.82
C LYS A 618 -14.87 -8.88 11.93
N TYR A 619 -15.39 -7.72 11.55
CA TYR A 619 -15.99 -6.73 12.45
C TYR A 619 -17.40 -6.39 11.94
N GLY A 620 -18.36 -6.22 12.86
CA GLY A 620 -19.69 -5.72 12.53
C GLY A 620 -19.69 -4.27 12.03
N ASP A 621 -20.78 -3.87 11.38
CA ASP A 621 -20.97 -2.50 10.87
C ASP A 621 -20.96 -1.46 11.99
N ASP A 622 -21.46 -1.84 13.17
CA ASP A 622 -21.44 -1.07 14.40
C ASP A 622 -20.02 -0.79 14.90
N TRP A 623 -19.14 -1.79 14.84
CA TRP A 623 -17.72 -1.62 15.13
C TRP A 623 -17.06 -0.67 14.14
N GLN A 624 -17.36 -0.82 12.84
CA GLN A 624 -16.82 0.09 11.82
C GLN A 624 -17.29 1.52 12.05
N ALA A 625 -18.57 1.72 12.41
CA ALA A 625 -19.10 3.04 12.76
C ALA A 625 -18.39 3.64 13.98
N ALA A 626 -18.24 2.88 15.08
CA ALA A 626 -17.50 3.34 16.25
C ALA A 626 -16.05 3.69 15.92
N HIS A 627 -15.39 2.85 15.13
CA HIS A 627 -14.00 3.03 14.70
C HIS A 627 -13.80 4.30 13.87
N HIS A 628 -14.70 4.60 12.93
CA HIS A 628 -14.57 5.83 12.12
C HIS A 628 -14.98 7.10 12.91
N TRP A 629 -15.87 6.99 13.89
CA TRP A 629 -16.23 8.11 14.76
C TRP A 629 -15.08 8.50 15.69
N ASN A 630 -14.48 7.52 16.35
CA ASN A 630 -13.29 7.68 17.15
C ASN A 630 -12.52 6.35 17.22
N PRO A 631 -11.42 6.19 16.46
CA PRO A 631 -10.67 4.94 16.43
C PRO A 631 -10.19 4.47 17.81
N ARG A 632 -9.93 5.41 18.73
CA ARG A 632 -9.46 5.12 20.09
C ARG A 632 -10.54 4.61 21.04
N ASP A 633 -11.81 4.72 20.68
CA ASP A 633 -12.90 4.12 21.48
C ASP A 633 -12.93 2.59 21.36
N VAL A 634 -12.39 2.03 20.26
CA VAL A 634 -12.31 0.57 20.02
C VAL A 634 -10.88 0.04 19.99
N VAL A 635 -9.91 0.86 19.60
CA VAL A 635 -8.47 0.54 19.59
C VAL A 635 -7.71 1.69 20.24
N PRO A 636 -7.54 1.69 21.58
CA PRO A 636 -6.96 2.81 22.33
C PRO A 636 -5.61 3.32 21.82
N ASP A 637 -4.78 2.44 21.26
CA ASP A 637 -3.47 2.78 20.74
C ASP A 637 -3.43 3.26 19.28
N SER A 638 -4.59 3.31 18.61
CA SER A 638 -4.69 3.64 17.19
C SER A 638 -4.11 5.02 16.87
N VAL A 639 -3.39 5.08 15.74
CA VAL A 639 -2.90 6.32 15.13
C VAL A 639 -3.77 6.80 13.97
N MET A 640 -4.90 6.15 13.73
CA MET A 640 -5.87 6.54 12.72
C MET A 640 -6.56 7.85 13.14
N PRO A 641 -6.77 8.81 12.22
CA PRO A 641 -7.55 10.01 12.50
C PRO A 641 -9.04 9.69 12.62
N ARG A 642 -9.81 10.64 13.17
CA ARG A 642 -11.28 10.57 13.24
C ARG A 642 -11.91 11.04 11.92
N PHE A 643 -13.14 10.59 11.63
CA PHE A 643 -13.89 10.95 10.42
C PHE A 643 -15.30 11.47 10.73
N PRO A 644 -15.45 12.57 11.51
CA PRO A 644 -16.76 13.06 11.93
C PRO A 644 -17.70 13.44 10.77
N TRP A 645 -17.17 13.85 9.61
CA TRP A 645 -17.98 14.17 8.41
C TRP A 645 -18.60 12.95 7.71
N LEU A 646 -18.33 11.72 8.15
CA LEU A 646 -19.03 10.51 7.70
C LEU A 646 -20.31 10.24 8.50
N PHE A 647 -20.67 11.13 9.41
CA PHE A 647 -21.82 11.01 10.30
C PHE A 647 -22.78 12.18 10.11
N LYS A 648 -24.03 11.99 10.53
CA LYS A 648 -25.04 13.05 10.68
C LYS A 648 -25.01 13.60 12.11
N ASP A 649 -25.55 14.81 12.31
CA ASP A 649 -25.57 15.49 13.61
C ASP A 649 -26.10 14.58 14.72
N SER A 650 -25.34 14.53 15.83
CA SER A 650 -25.68 13.77 17.03
C SER A 650 -26.28 14.72 18.07
N ASP A 651 -27.37 14.28 18.70
CA ASP A 651 -27.98 14.95 19.86
C ASP A 651 -27.13 14.84 21.14
N GLY A 652 -25.93 14.24 21.05
CA GLY A 652 -25.02 13.99 22.17
C GLY A 652 -25.48 12.86 23.11
N LYS A 653 -26.70 12.35 22.95
CA LYS A 653 -27.31 11.31 23.80
C LYS A 653 -27.29 9.94 23.12
N THR A 654 -27.43 9.91 21.80
CA THR A 654 -27.42 8.69 20.99
C THR A 654 -26.12 8.56 20.19
N ALA A 655 -25.81 7.34 19.74
CA ALA A 655 -24.67 7.12 18.87
C ALA A 655 -24.85 7.90 17.55
N PRO A 656 -23.84 8.68 17.12
CA PRO A 656 -23.85 9.30 15.80
C PRO A 656 -24.14 8.28 14.71
N GLN A 657 -25.05 8.62 13.79
CA GLN A 657 -25.42 7.73 12.69
C GLN A 657 -24.58 8.05 11.46
N LEU A 658 -24.16 7.00 10.74
CA LEU A 658 -23.45 7.16 9.47
C LEU A 658 -24.36 7.89 8.46
N ASN A 659 -23.77 8.82 7.71
CA ASN A 659 -24.41 9.37 6.52
C ASN A 659 -24.24 8.41 5.33
N GLU A 660 -24.72 8.80 4.14
CA GLU A 660 -24.64 7.94 2.96
C GLU A 660 -23.21 7.53 2.59
N ASP A 661 -22.24 8.43 2.74
CA ASP A 661 -20.83 8.13 2.46
C ASP A 661 -20.26 7.16 3.50
N GLY A 662 -20.62 7.35 4.77
CA GLY A 662 -20.24 6.44 5.85
C GLY A 662 -20.79 5.03 5.64
N LEU A 663 -22.08 4.91 5.29
CA LEU A 663 -22.72 3.63 4.97
C LEU A 663 -22.10 2.98 3.74
N ALA A 664 -21.79 3.76 2.70
CA ALA A 664 -21.13 3.26 1.51
C ALA A 664 -19.73 2.72 1.82
N LEU A 665 -18.93 3.45 2.62
CA LEU A 665 -17.60 3.02 3.04
C LEU A 665 -17.65 1.70 3.80
N VAL A 666 -18.58 1.55 4.75
CA VAL A 666 -18.77 0.29 5.49
C VAL A 666 -19.13 -0.86 4.53
N ALA A 667 -20.04 -0.65 3.58
CA ALA A 667 -20.38 -1.66 2.57
C ALA A 667 -19.16 -2.12 1.76
N TYR A 668 -18.30 -1.19 1.33
CA TYR A 668 -17.04 -1.55 0.65
C TYR A 668 -16.11 -2.36 1.55
N LEU A 669 -15.94 -1.98 2.82
CA LEU A 669 -15.12 -2.74 3.76
C LEU A 669 -15.68 -4.14 4.02
N GLN A 670 -17.01 -4.29 4.07
CA GLN A 670 -17.66 -5.59 4.22
C GLN A 670 -17.52 -6.49 2.99
N LYS A 671 -17.35 -5.92 1.79
CA LYS A 671 -17.07 -6.68 0.56
C LYS A 671 -15.66 -7.30 0.56
N LEU A 672 -14.69 -6.72 1.25
CA LEU A 672 -13.29 -7.17 1.20
C LEU A 672 -13.13 -8.58 1.80
N GLY A 673 -12.67 -9.52 0.96
CA GLY A 673 -12.37 -10.90 1.35
C GLY A 673 -13.60 -11.78 1.55
N THR A 674 -14.77 -11.40 1.04
CA THR A 674 -15.98 -12.26 1.01
C THR A 674 -16.14 -13.00 -0.32
N SER A 675 -15.39 -12.60 -1.36
CA SER A 675 -15.50 -13.17 -2.71
C SER A 675 -14.58 -14.39 -2.96
N ILE A 676 -14.02 -15.01 -1.91
CA ILE A 676 -13.13 -16.18 -2.01
C ILE A 676 -13.67 -17.41 -1.26
N GLY A 677 -14.98 -17.42 -1.01
CA GLY A 677 -15.68 -18.48 -0.26
C GLY A 677 -15.60 -18.28 1.26
N ASP A 678 -16.16 -19.23 2.00
CA ASP A 678 -16.22 -19.17 3.47
C ASP A 678 -14.91 -19.65 4.14
N TRP A 679 -13.80 -19.00 3.81
CA TRP A 679 -12.49 -19.30 4.39
C TRP A 679 -12.40 -18.99 5.89
N ARG A 680 -13.34 -18.22 6.44
CA ARG A 680 -13.36 -17.86 7.87
C ARG A 680 -13.60 -19.10 8.72
N GLU A 681 -14.41 -20.04 8.26
CA GLU A 681 -14.62 -21.33 8.95
C GLU A 681 -13.36 -22.18 9.03
N THR A 682 -12.50 -22.11 8.01
CA THR A 682 -11.28 -22.95 7.94
C THR A 682 -10.06 -22.28 8.57
N PHE A 683 -10.14 -20.99 8.88
CA PHE A 683 -9.04 -20.20 9.41
C PHE A 683 -8.66 -20.61 10.84
N VAL A 684 -7.36 -20.72 11.14
CA VAL A 684 -6.86 -21.36 12.38
C VAL A 684 -7.43 -20.78 13.68
N SER A 685 -7.80 -19.49 13.68
CA SER A 685 -8.42 -18.83 14.83
C SER A 685 -9.81 -19.35 15.21
N THR A 686 -10.42 -20.26 14.43
CA THR A 686 -11.81 -20.72 14.59
C THR A 686 -11.94 -22.17 15.08
N ARG A 687 -10.85 -22.94 15.12
CA ARG A 687 -10.83 -24.38 15.48
C ARG A 687 -10.06 -24.70 16.76
N LEU A 688 -9.72 -23.71 17.59
CA LEU A 688 -9.03 -23.96 18.86
C LEU A 688 -9.99 -24.64 19.85
N THR A 689 -9.67 -25.87 20.26
CA THR A 689 -10.34 -26.52 21.39
C THR A 689 -9.62 -26.17 22.69
N SER A 690 -10.38 -25.96 23.77
CA SER A 690 -9.86 -25.56 25.09
C SER A 690 -8.81 -26.54 25.67
N GLY A 691 -8.81 -27.79 25.21
CA GLY A 691 -8.04 -28.88 25.83
C GLY A 691 -6.54 -28.92 25.54
N ALA A 692 -6.02 -28.28 24.49
CA ALA A 692 -4.58 -28.32 24.17
C ALA A 692 -3.81 -27.09 24.69
N ALA A 693 -4.41 -25.90 24.62
CA ALA A 693 -3.75 -24.64 25.02
C ALA A 693 -3.62 -24.47 26.54
N LEU A 694 -4.58 -25.00 27.31
CA LEU A 694 -4.59 -24.89 28.77
C LEU A 694 -3.57 -25.81 29.47
N ARG A 695 -3.10 -26.88 28.82
CA ARG A 695 -2.18 -27.86 29.46
C ARG A 695 -0.72 -27.38 29.50
N SER A 696 -0.33 -26.39 28.70
CA SER A 696 1.07 -25.97 28.55
C SER A 696 1.46 -24.70 29.32
N SER A 697 0.56 -24.05 30.06
CA SER A 697 0.76 -22.65 30.49
C SER A 697 0.47 -22.30 31.96
N TYR A 698 0.33 -23.27 32.87
CA TYR A 698 0.12 -23.01 34.30
C TYR A 698 1.40 -23.11 35.16
N THR A 699 2.44 -22.35 34.83
CA THR A 699 3.65 -22.24 35.67
C THR A 699 3.67 -20.93 36.50
N GLU A 700 2.81 -19.96 36.21
CA GLU A 700 2.75 -18.64 36.87
C GLU A 700 1.69 -18.60 38.01
N THR A 701 1.94 -17.81 39.06
CA THR A 701 1.01 -17.68 40.20
C THR A 701 -0.12 -16.68 39.89
N MET A 702 -1.26 -16.77 40.60
CA MET A 702 -2.39 -15.84 40.41
C MET A 702 -2.02 -14.37 40.71
N GLN A 703 -1.04 -14.11 41.58
CA GLN A 703 -0.57 -12.77 41.90
C GLN A 703 0.18 -12.11 40.72
N ASP A 704 0.83 -12.92 39.87
CA ASP A 704 1.54 -12.44 38.68
C ASP A 704 0.59 -12.17 37.50
N LEU A 705 -0.51 -12.93 37.40
CA LEU A 705 -1.46 -12.85 36.29
C LEU A 705 -2.40 -11.63 36.35
N LEU A 706 -2.81 -11.18 37.53
CA LEU A 706 -3.80 -10.10 37.65
C LEU A 706 -3.31 -8.73 37.12
N PRO A 707 -2.08 -8.26 37.44
CA PRO A 707 -1.56 -7.03 36.85
C PRO A 707 -1.43 -7.11 35.33
N ARG A 708 -0.95 -8.24 34.81
CA ARG A 708 -0.83 -8.51 33.37
C ARG A 708 -2.21 -8.52 32.70
N GLY A 709 -3.17 -9.22 33.30
CA GLY A 709 -4.56 -9.29 32.81
C GLY A 709 -5.24 -7.94 32.78
N LYS A 710 -5.01 -7.09 33.79
CA LYS A 710 -5.50 -5.71 33.82
C LYS A 710 -4.95 -4.88 32.66
N GLN A 711 -3.65 -5.00 32.35
CA GLN A 711 -3.05 -4.29 31.22
C GLN A 711 -3.67 -4.72 29.88
N VAL A 712 -3.83 -6.04 29.67
CA VAL A 712 -4.49 -6.57 28.47
C VAL A 712 -5.93 -6.05 28.36
N TYR A 713 -6.68 -6.05 29.47
CA TYR A 713 -8.05 -5.55 29.51
C TYR A 713 -8.15 -4.06 29.14
N LEU A 714 -7.33 -3.21 29.76
CA LEU A 714 -7.31 -1.77 29.51
C LEU A 714 -6.89 -1.42 28.09
N ARG A 715 -6.12 -2.29 27.44
CA ARG A 715 -5.64 -2.05 26.09
C ARG A 715 -6.58 -2.55 24.99
N ARG A 716 -7.38 -3.59 25.28
CA ARG A 716 -8.12 -4.33 24.23
C ARG A 716 -9.61 -4.54 24.51
N CYS A 717 -10.03 -4.55 25.77
CA CYS A 717 -11.42 -4.86 26.16
C CYS A 717 -12.20 -3.64 26.65
N VAL A 718 -11.52 -2.69 27.29
CA VAL A 718 -12.16 -1.55 27.98
C VAL A 718 -13.00 -0.66 27.05
N GLY A 719 -12.59 -0.52 25.79
CA GLY A 719 -13.28 0.31 24.80
C GLY A 719 -14.73 -0.09 24.57
N CYS A 720 -15.01 -1.40 24.63
CA CYS A 720 -16.36 -1.94 24.53
C CYS A 720 -16.98 -2.25 25.90
N HIS A 721 -16.22 -2.85 26.82
CA HIS A 721 -16.76 -3.37 28.08
C HIS A 721 -16.75 -2.39 29.27
N GLY A 722 -16.08 -1.23 29.14
CA GLY A 722 -15.98 -0.21 30.17
C GLY A 722 -14.98 -0.54 31.28
N GLU A 723 -14.50 0.46 32.04
CA GLU A 723 -13.53 0.22 33.13
C GLU A 723 -14.10 -0.63 34.27
N LYS A 724 -15.42 -0.58 34.44
CA LYS A 724 -16.17 -1.35 35.45
C LYS A 724 -16.56 -2.76 34.96
N GLY A 725 -16.31 -3.08 33.70
CA GLY A 725 -16.76 -4.33 33.09
C GLY A 725 -18.27 -4.47 32.98
N ASP A 726 -19.01 -3.37 33.00
CA ASP A 726 -20.48 -3.31 32.98
C ASP A 726 -21.07 -3.29 31.56
N GLY A 727 -20.22 -3.38 30.53
CA GLY A 727 -20.65 -3.33 29.13
C GLY A 727 -20.91 -1.91 28.60
N ASN A 728 -20.60 -0.87 29.39
CA ASN A 728 -20.84 0.54 29.04
C ASN A 728 -19.54 1.27 28.66
N GLY A 729 -18.69 0.64 27.83
CA GLY A 729 -17.51 1.29 27.27
C GLY A 729 -17.87 2.47 26.34
N PRO A 730 -16.91 3.36 26.02
CA PRO A 730 -17.16 4.52 25.16
C PRO A 730 -17.75 4.17 23.79
N SER A 731 -17.38 3.01 23.24
CA SER A 731 -17.91 2.52 21.96
C SER A 731 -19.25 1.77 22.09
N ALA A 732 -19.66 1.36 23.29
CA ALA A 732 -20.83 0.50 23.52
C ALA A 732 -22.15 1.10 23.03
N ARG A 733 -22.23 2.44 22.89
CA ARG A 733 -23.40 3.13 22.34
C ARG A 733 -23.68 2.76 20.87
N PHE A 734 -22.65 2.39 20.10
CA PHE A 734 -22.80 1.96 18.70
C PHE A 734 -23.21 0.49 18.57
N MET A 735 -22.85 -0.33 19.55
CA MET A 735 -22.81 -1.79 19.40
C MET A 735 -24.19 -2.45 19.48
N ASN A 736 -24.45 -3.37 18.55
CA ASN A 736 -25.61 -4.24 18.54
C ASN A 736 -25.21 -5.66 18.08
N PRO A 737 -25.22 -6.67 18.97
CA PRO A 737 -25.70 -6.64 20.35
C PRO A 737 -24.78 -5.85 21.30
N LYS A 738 -25.33 -5.41 22.43
CA LYS A 738 -24.54 -4.72 23.48
C LYS A 738 -23.38 -5.59 24.00
N PRO A 739 -22.23 -4.98 24.35
CA PRO A 739 -21.11 -5.69 24.95
C PRO A 739 -21.52 -6.38 26.25
N ARG A 740 -20.85 -7.48 26.58
CA ARG A 740 -21.18 -8.26 27.78
C ARG A 740 -20.85 -7.48 29.05
N ASP A 741 -21.87 -7.28 29.89
CA ASP A 741 -21.73 -6.96 31.31
C ASP A 741 -21.18 -8.18 32.06
N PHE A 742 -19.97 -8.05 32.61
CA PHE A 742 -19.26 -9.07 33.38
C PHE A 742 -19.62 -9.08 34.87
N THR A 743 -20.30 -8.04 35.38
CA THR A 743 -20.59 -7.88 36.82
C THR A 743 -21.59 -8.92 37.33
N THR A 744 -22.48 -9.40 36.46
CA THR A 744 -23.46 -10.46 36.77
C THR A 744 -22.85 -11.85 36.81
N GLY A 745 -21.69 -12.06 36.17
CA GLY A 745 -21.08 -13.37 36.02
C GLY A 745 -21.88 -14.33 35.12
N THR A 746 -22.74 -13.82 34.23
CA THR A 746 -23.48 -14.63 33.24
C THR A 746 -22.87 -14.48 31.86
N PHE A 747 -22.56 -15.60 31.19
CA PHE A 747 -21.92 -15.63 29.86
C PHE A 747 -22.75 -16.46 28.89
N LYS A 748 -22.75 -16.08 27.60
CA LYS A 748 -23.62 -16.70 26.57
C LYS A 748 -23.21 -18.12 26.22
N PHE A 749 -21.91 -18.37 26.05
CA PHE A 749 -21.39 -19.64 25.56
C PHE A 749 -20.54 -20.33 26.64
N ARG A 750 -20.81 -21.60 26.89
CA ARG A 750 -20.16 -22.39 27.95
C ARG A 750 -20.17 -23.87 27.63
N SER A 751 -19.32 -24.64 28.29
CA SER A 751 -19.30 -26.10 28.22
C SER A 751 -19.84 -26.77 29.48
N THR A 752 -20.06 -26.02 30.56
CA THR A 752 -20.43 -26.58 31.87
C THR A 752 -21.85 -27.16 31.86
N ALA A 753 -22.11 -28.19 32.67
CA ALA A 753 -23.46 -28.70 32.89
C ALA A 753 -24.25 -27.78 33.83
N GLY A 754 -25.59 -27.86 33.78
CA GLY A 754 -26.51 -27.03 34.57
C GLY A 754 -27.41 -26.15 33.70
N ASP A 755 -28.14 -25.21 34.33
CA ASP A 755 -29.00 -24.26 33.61
C ASP A 755 -28.19 -23.31 32.70
N ALA A 756 -28.86 -22.65 31.75
CA ALA A 756 -28.24 -21.75 30.78
C ALA A 756 -27.35 -20.66 31.38
N ASN A 757 -27.55 -20.29 32.65
CA ASN A 757 -26.82 -19.23 33.36
C ASN A 757 -25.68 -19.74 34.25
N SER A 758 -25.35 -21.03 34.21
CA SER A 758 -24.23 -21.59 34.99
C SER A 758 -22.88 -20.97 34.60
N LEU A 759 -21.93 -20.92 35.53
CA LEU A 759 -20.63 -20.30 35.28
C LEU A 759 -19.85 -21.04 34.17
N PRO A 760 -19.20 -20.33 33.24
CA PRO A 760 -18.33 -20.94 32.24
C PRO A 760 -17.01 -21.42 32.86
N SER A 761 -16.33 -22.35 32.19
CA SER A 761 -14.94 -22.69 32.50
C SER A 761 -13.97 -21.64 31.96
N ASP A 762 -12.73 -21.60 32.47
CA ASP A 762 -11.67 -20.75 31.92
C ASP A 762 -11.41 -21.10 30.43
N GLY A 763 -11.62 -22.35 30.04
CA GLY A 763 -11.53 -22.79 28.64
C GLY A 763 -12.62 -22.21 27.74
N ASP A 764 -13.84 -22.00 28.24
CA ASP A 764 -14.92 -21.38 27.46
C ASP A 764 -14.63 -19.89 27.21
N LEU A 765 -14.15 -19.19 28.24
CA LEU A 765 -13.72 -17.79 28.11
C LEU A 765 -12.50 -17.67 27.19
N PHE A 766 -11.57 -18.62 27.26
CA PHE A 766 -10.43 -18.68 26.35
C PHE A 766 -10.85 -18.83 24.89
N VAL A 767 -11.76 -19.77 24.59
CA VAL A 767 -12.29 -19.94 23.23
C VAL A 767 -13.01 -18.68 22.76
N THR A 768 -13.88 -18.10 23.60
CA THR A 768 -14.63 -16.88 23.26
C THR A 768 -13.70 -15.70 22.94
N ILE A 769 -12.67 -15.46 23.76
CA ILE A 769 -11.70 -14.38 23.52
C ILE A 769 -10.87 -14.68 22.26
N SER A 770 -10.45 -15.92 22.08
CA SER A 770 -9.63 -16.32 20.94
C SER A 770 -10.37 -16.19 19.63
N HIS A 771 -11.64 -16.58 19.58
CA HIS A 771 -12.45 -16.60 18.36
C HIS A 771 -13.14 -15.26 18.09
N GLY A 772 -13.37 -14.46 19.15
CA GLY A 772 -14.32 -13.35 19.09
C GLY A 772 -15.75 -13.87 18.98
N LEU A 773 -16.68 -12.97 18.63
CA LEU A 773 -18.07 -13.33 18.33
C LEU A 773 -18.44 -12.83 16.94
N TRP A 774 -18.70 -13.77 16.04
CA TRP A 774 -18.97 -13.49 14.63
C TRP A 774 -20.28 -12.75 14.44
N GLY A 775 -20.32 -11.87 13.43
CA GLY A 775 -21.47 -11.01 13.19
C GLY A 775 -21.74 -9.98 14.30
N THR A 776 -20.73 -9.71 15.15
CA THR A 776 -20.79 -8.69 16.22
C THR A 776 -19.53 -7.83 16.20
N ALA A 777 -19.51 -6.80 17.05
CA ALA A 777 -18.34 -5.96 17.27
C ALA A 777 -17.19 -6.59 18.07
N MET A 778 -17.31 -7.84 18.55
CA MET A 778 -16.25 -8.49 19.34
C MET A 778 -15.25 -9.22 18.42
N PRO A 779 -14.02 -8.69 18.23
CA PRO A 779 -13.04 -9.32 17.37
C PRO A 779 -12.40 -10.58 17.98
N SER A 780 -11.76 -11.34 17.11
CA SER A 780 -10.86 -12.43 17.47
C SER A 780 -9.53 -11.88 18.01
N TRP A 781 -9.06 -12.46 19.12
CA TRP A 781 -7.79 -12.13 19.78
C TRP A 781 -6.82 -13.31 19.81
N PHE A 782 -6.88 -14.19 18.80
CA PHE A 782 -6.04 -15.39 18.71
C PHE A 782 -4.53 -15.09 18.61
N ASP A 783 -4.21 -13.90 18.11
CA ASP A 783 -2.86 -13.39 17.90
C ASP A 783 -2.21 -12.86 19.18
N ILE A 784 -2.98 -12.71 20.24
CA ILE A 784 -2.46 -12.47 21.59
C ILE A 784 -1.83 -13.77 22.13
N PRO A 785 -0.65 -13.71 22.78
CA PRO A 785 -0.06 -14.86 23.44
C PRO A 785 -1.03 -15.57 24.40
N VAL A 786 -0.93 -16.90 24.47
CA VAL A 786 -1.82 -17.74 25.32
C VAL A 786 -1.83 -17.25 26.77
N GLN A 787 -0.66 -16.92 27.32
CA GLN A 787 -0.51 -16.44 28.69
C GLN A 787 -1.28 -15.14 28.95
N GLU A 788 -1.28 -14.20 28.00
CA GLU A 788 -2.01 -12.94 28.13
C GLU A 788 -3.52 -13.14 28.05
N ARG A 789 -3.99 -14.05 27.19
CA ARG A 789 -5.39 -14.45 27.14
C ARG A 789 -5.84 -15.10 28.46
N LEU A 790 -5.00 -15.92 29.08
CA LEU A 790 -5.30 -16.50 30.40
C LEU A 790 -5.28 -15.44 31.52
N ALA A 791 -4.31 -14.53 31.48
CA ALA A 791 -4.21 -13.44 32.45
C ALA A 791 -5.45 -12.53 32.42
N VAL A 792 -5.92 -12.13 31.23
CA VAL A 792 -7.12 -11.28 31.11
C VAL A 792 -8.38 -12.00 31.58
N ILE A 793 -8.48 -13.32 31.42
CA ILE A 793 -9.58 -14.12 31.96
C ILE A 793 -9.63 -14.03 33.48
N GLN A 794 -8.49 -14.17 34.16
CA GLN A 794 -8.45 -14.03 35.62
C GLN A 794 -8.84 -12.61 36.06
N TYR A 795 -8.46 -11.59 35.30
CA TYR A 795 -8.88 -10.22 35.57
C TYR A 795 -10.39 -10.02 35.35
N ILE A 796 -10.98 -10.54 34.27
CA ILE A 796 -12.42 -10.47 33.99
C ILE A 796 -13.24 -11.09 35.13
N LYS A 797 -12.77 -12.19 35.71
CA LYS A 797 -13.45 -12.85 36.85
C LYS A 797 -13.51 -11.97 38.10
N THR A 798 -12.67 -10.93 38.21
CA THR A 798 -12.70 -10.02 39.36
C THR A 798 -13.91 -9.07 39.37
N PHE A 799 -14.58 -8.87 38.23
CA PHE A 799 -15.74 -7.98 38.14
C PHE A 799 -17.02 -8.53 38.80
N SER A 800 -17.09 -9.84 39.07
CA SER A 800 -18.27 -10.45 39.71
C SER A 800 -17.89 -11.23 40.97
N ALA A 801 -18.58 -10.92 42.07
CA ALA A 801 -18.46 -11.68 43.32
C ALA A 801 -18.91 -13.15 43.17
N ARG A 802 -19.70 -13.48 42.14
CA ARG A 802 -20.20 -14.83 41.86
C ARG A 802 -19.09 -15.86 41.71
N TRP A 803 -17.92 -15.46 41.20
CA TRP A 803 -16.76 -16.33 41.05
C TRP A 803 -16.14 -16.77 42.38
N ARG A 804 -16.48 -16.11 43.50
CA ARG A 804 -16.04 -16.49 44.85
C ARG A 804 -17.03 -17.43 45.53
N THR A 805 -18.31 -17.37 45.15
CA THR A 805 -19.41 -18.10 45.82
C THR A 805 -19.90 -19.32 45.04
N ALA A 806 -19.75 -19.32 43.72
CA ALA A 806 -20.14 -20.43 42.85
C ALA A 806 -18.92 -20.99 42.10
N ARG A 807 -19.02 -22.26 41.68
CA ARG A 807 -17.99 -22.94 40.87
C ARG A 807 -18.56 -23.39 39.52
N PRO A 808 -17.75 -23.40 38.45
CA PRO A 808 -18.15 -24.00 37.17
C PRO A 808 -18.52 -25.47 37.35
N GLY A 809 -19.63 -25.91 36.74
CA GLY A 809 -20.01 -27.31 36.70
C GLY A 809 -19.06 -28.16 35.84
N ALA A 810 -19.20 -29.49 35.91
CA ALA A 810 -18.43 -30.39 35.03
C ALA A 810 -18.75 -30.10 33.55
N PRO A 811 -17.76 -30.10 32.64
CA PRO A 811 -18.02 -29.94 31.21
C PRO A 811 -18.93 -31.05 30.67
N VAL A 812 -19.90 -30.68 29.84
CA VAL A 812 -20.76 -31.61 29.10
C VAL A 812 -19.88 -32.41 28.13
N PRO A 813 -19.96 -33.75 28.15
CA PRO A 813 -19.19 -34.57 27.23
C PRO A 813 -19.69 -34.34 25.80
N VAL A 814 -18.76 -34.04 24.89
CA VAL A 814 -19.01 -33.94 23.46
C VAL A 814 -18.21 -35.04 22.80
N GLY A 815 -18.90 -36.08 22.30
CA GLY A 815 -18.27 -37.16 21.53
C GLY A 815 -17.64 -36.66 20.23
N ASP A 816 -17.02 -37.57 19.48
CA ASP A 816 -16.61 -37.26 18.11
C ASP A 816 -17.85 -37.10 17.22
N GLU A 817 -17.80 -36.14 16.31
CA GLU A 817 -18.88 -35.89 15.35
C GLU A 817 -19.04 -37.12 14.43
N PRO A 818 -20.21 -37.78 14.41
CA PRO A 818 -20.45 -38.91 13.52
C PRO A 818 -20.38 -38.46 12.05
N PRO A 819 -20.10 -39.37 11.10
CA PRO A 819 -20.15 -39.02 9.68
C PRO A 819 -21.52 -38.49 9.27
N VAL A 820 -21.53 -37.37 8.54
CA VAL A 820 -22.77 -36.77 8.00
C VAL A 820 -23.39 -37.74 6.98
N SER A 821 -24.68 -38.05 7.16
CA SER A 821 -25.46 -38.87 6.22
C SER A 821 -26.82 -38.25 5.94
N VAL A 822 -27.43 -38.65 4.82
CA VAL A 822 -28.78 -38.21 4.44
C VAL A 822 -29.80 -38.55 5.53
N ASP A 823 -29.72 -39.76 6.09
CA ASP A 823 -30.64 -40.19 7.14
C ASP A 823 -30.47 -39.37 8.42
N SER A 824 -29.22 -38.98 8.74
CA SER A 824 -28.93 -38.15 9.89
C SER A 824 -29.51 -36.74 9.73
N ILE A 825 -29.37 -36.14 8.54
CA ILE A 825 -29.99 -34.84 8.20
C ILE A 825 -31.52 -34.93 8.27
N ALA A 826 -32.12 -36.01 7.75
CA ALA A 826 -33.57 -36.20 7.76
C ALA A 826 -34.13 -36.34 9.19
N ARG A 827 -33.49 -37.17 10.03
CA ARG A 827 -33.85 -37.29 11.47
C ARG A 827 -33.65 -35.97 12.21
N GLY A 828 -32.55 -35.28 11.93
CA GLY A 828 -32.23 -33.98 12.50
C GLY A 828 -33.27 -32.93 12.19
N LYS A 829 -33.76 -32.89 10.95
CA LYS A 829 -34.86 -32.03 10.53
C LYS A 829 -36.13 -32.30 11.34
N GLN A 830 -36.53 -33.56 11.47
CA GLN A 830 -37.73 -33.93 12.22
C GLN A 830 -37.66 -33.46 13.68
N GLN A 831 -36.50 -33.63 14.31
CA GLN A 831 -36.25 -33.19 15.68
C GLN A 831 -36.24 -31.65 15.79
N PHE A 832 -35.62 -30.97 14.82
CA PHE A 832 -35.58 -29.51 14.74
C PHE A 832 -36.98 -28.91 14.59
N ASP A 833 -37.81 -29.45 13.69
CA ASP A 833 -39.19 -29.00 13.45
C ASP A 833 -40.06 -29.08 14.71
N THR A 834 -39.75 -30.02 15.62
CA THR A 834 -40.55 -30.28 16.82
C THR A 834 -40.37 -29.21 17.90
N ILE A 835 -39.14 -28.74 18.14
CA ILE A 835 -38.81 -27.84 19.25
C ILE A 835 -38.11 -26.56 18.79
N CYS A 836 -37.10 -26.69 17.91
CA CYS A 836 -36.23 -25.58 17.53
C CYS A 836 -36.91 -24.60 16.56
N ALA A 837 -37.74 -25.11 15.64
CA ALA A 837 -38.41 -24.32 14.61
C ALA A 837 -39.39 -23.28 15.18
N ALA A 838 -39.89 -23.47 16.41
CA ALA A 838 -40.76 -22.49 17.07
C ALA A 838 -40.09 -21.11 17.21
N CYS A 839 -38.76 -21.10 17.43
CA CYS A 839 -37.97 -19.87 17.52
C CYS A 839 -37.17 -19.59 16.24
N HIS A 840 -36.57 -20.61 15.64
CA HIS A 840 -35.67 -20.44 14.50
C HIS A 840 -36.36 -20.49 13.13
N GLY A 841 -37.67 -20.76 13.08
CA GLY A 841 -38.43 -20.96 11.84
C GLY A 841 -38.15 -22.33 11.20
N LEU A 842 -39.07 -22.81 10.35
CA LEU A 842 -38.94 -24.13 9.68
C LEU A 842 -37.74 -24.22 8.71
N GLY A 843 -37.28 -23.07 8.22
CA GLY A 843 -36.08 -22.96 7.37
C GLY A 843 -34.80 -22.60 8.12
N GLY A 844 -34.85 -22.46 9.46
CA GLY A 844 -33.72 -22.01 10.27
C GLY A 844 -33.30 -20.55 10.01
N LEU A 845 -34.23 -19.70 9.56
CA LEU A 845 -33.97 -18.29 9.21
C LEU A 845 -33.95 -17.35 10.42
N GLY A 846 -34.30 -17.84 11.60
CA GLY A 846 -34.40 -17.05 12.83
C GLY A 846 -35.71 -16.23 12.93
N ASP A 847 -36.73 -16.61 12.17
CA ASP A 847 -37.99 -15.89 11.96
C ASP A 847 -39.22 -16.60 12.58
N GLY A 848 -39.01 -17.44 13.61
CA GLY A 848 -40.10 -18.11 14.32
C GLY A 848 -41.08 -17.13 15.00
N MET A 849 -42.24 -17.63 15.42
CA MET A 849 -43.36 -16.85 16.00
C MET A 849 -43.00 -15.75 17.03
N PRO A 850 -41.93 -15.88 17.86
CA PRO A 850 -41.49 -14.84 18.79
C PRO A 850 -40.26 -14.00 18.33
N ALA A 851 -39.81 -14.13 17.07
CA ALA A 851 -38.66 -13.39 16.54
C ALA A 851 -38.91 -11.87 16.58
N GLY A 852 -37.92 -11.11 17.06
CA GLY A 852 -38.03 -9.65 17.25
C GLY A 852 -38.72 -9.20 18.53
N VAL A 853 -39.29 -10.11 19.33
CA VAL A 853 -39.95 -9.79 20.62
C VAL A 853 -39.09 -10.16 21.82
N PHE A 854 -38.14 -11.08 21.66
CA PHE A 854 -37.30 -11.54 22.77
C PHE A 854 -36.33 -10.47 23.26
N SER A 855 -36.16 -10.45 24.59
CA SER A 855 -35.12 -9.67 25.26
C SER A 855 -34.25 -10.59 26.11
N ASP A 856 -32.97 -10.22 26.25
CA ASP A 856 -32.08 -10.84 27.21
C ASP A 856 -32.41 -10.41 28.64
N MET A 857 -31.76 -11.03 29.63
CA MET A 857 -31.95 -10.71 31.06
C MET A 857 -31.56 -9.27 31.44
N TRP A 858 -30.92 -8.52 30.52
CA TRP A 858 -30.57 -7.12 30.69
C TRP A 858 -31.52 -6.17 29.92
N GLY A 859 -32.60 -6.70 29.35
CA GLY A 859 -33.61 -5.94 28.61
C GLY A 859 -33.22 -5.56 27.19
N ASN A 860 -32.13 -6.12 26.64
CA ASN A 860 -31.73 -5.85 25.25
C ASN A 860 -32.43 -6.82 24.28
N PRO A 861 -32.86 -6.36 23.09
CA PRO A 861 -33.42 -7.23 22.08
C PRO A 861 -32.46 -8.35 21.68
N VAL A 862 -32.98 -9.57 21.51
CA VAL A 862 -32.21 -10.72 21.02
C VAL A 862 -33.00 -11.46 19.95
N ASN A 863 -32.33 -11.79 18.85
CA ASN A 863 -32.92 -12.58 17.77
C ASN A 863 -32.30 -13.99 17.74
N PRO A 864 -33.11 -15.02 17.44
CA PRO A 864 -32.60 -16.35 17.10
C PRO A 864 -31.62 -16.27 15.92
N ALA A 865 -30.61 -17.14 15.91
CA ALA A 865 -29.62 -17.17 14.84
C ALA A 865 -30.25 -17.68 13.53
N ASN A 866 -29.86 -17.07 12.41
CA ASN A 866 -30.13 -17.55 11.07
C ASN A 866 -29.01 -18.50 10.64
N PHE A 867 -29.34 -19.78 10.47
CA PHE A 867 -28.39 -20.85 10.16
C PHE A 867 -28.02 -20.91 8.67
N THR A 868 -28.69 -20.14 7.81
CA THR A 868 -28.39 -20.10 6.36
C THR A 868 -27.28 -19.10 6.01
N LEU A 869 -26.93 -18.21 6.94
CA LEU A 869 -25.93 -17.17 6.71
C LEU A 869 -24.49 -17.70 6.78
N PRO A 870 -23.56 -17.13 5.99
CA PRO A 870 -22.14 -17.48 6.06
C PRO A 870 -21.49 -17.03 7.37
N ALA A 871 -20.30 -17.56 7.69
CA ALA A 871 -19.55 -17.13 8.86
C ALA A 871 -19.29 -15.61 8.87
N GLY A 872 -19.46 -14.98 10.04
CA GLY A 872 -19.22 -13.54 10.20
C GLY A 872 -20.39 -12.66 9.81
N ALA A 873 -21.45 -13.20 9.17
CA ALA A 873 -22.62 -12.42 8.81
C ALA A 873 -23.43 -11.99 10.05
N PRO A 874 -23.90 -10.73 10.12
CA PRO A 874 -24.79 -10.27 11.18
C PRO A 874 -26.05 -11.13 11.29
N GLY A 875 -26.40 -11.53 12.51
CA GLY A 875 -27.56 -12.40 12.76
C GLY A 875 -27.32 -13.90 12.57
N GLY A 876 -26.14 -14.31 12.10
CA GLY A 876 -25.74 -15.71 11.98
C GLY A 876 -25.25 -16.34 13.30
N VAL A 877 -24.62 -17.52 13.19
CA VAL A 877 -24.03 -18.24 14.33
C VAL A 877 -22.73 -17.54 14.81
N LYS A 878 -22.64 -17.28 16.12
CA LYS A 878 -21.61 -16.39 16.70
C LYS A 878 -20.27 -17.05 17.02
N LEU A 879 -20.23 -18.37 17.21
CA LEU A 879 -19.01 -19.15 17.49
C LEU A 879 -18.57 -20.00 16.29
N GLY A 880 -19.14 -19.69 15.13
CA GLY A 880 -19.03 -20.50 13.94
C GLY A 880 -19.84 -21.78 13.97
N HIS A 881 -19.73 -22.50 12.87
CA HIS A 881 -20.61 -23.63 12.59
C HIS A 881 -19.89 -24.97 12.75
N ASP A 882 -18.78 -24.95 13.48
CA ASP A 882 -18.16 -26.14 14.03
C ASP A 882 -19.21 -26.98 14.78
N GLY A 883 -19.34 -28.25 14.40
CA GLY A 883 -20.38 -29.14 14.93
C GLY A 883 -20.31 -29.26 16.44
N ARG A 884 -19.11 -29.25 17.05
CA ARG A 884 -18.94 -29.34 18.51
C ARG A 884 -19.41 -28.07 19.22
N HIS A 885 -19.20 -26.88 18.65
CA HIS A 885 -19.75 -25.63 19.21
C HIS A 885 -21.27 -25.59 19.12
N VAL A 886 -21.85 -26.00 17.99
CA VAL A 886 -23.30 -26.07 17.82
C VAL A 886 -23.90 -27.08 18.80
N TYR A 887 -23.36 -28.30 18.85
CA TYR A 887 -23.75 -29.35 19.80
C TYR A 887 -23.75 -28.84 21.25
N ARG A 888 -22.65 -28.20 21.65
CA ARG A 888 -22.50 -27.65 23.01
C ARG A 888 -23.51 -26.54 23.30
N THR A 889 -23.79 -25.69 22.32
CA THR A 889 -24.76 -24.59 22.47
C THR A 889 -26.18 -25.13 22.64
N ILE A 890 -26.56 -26.19 21.92
CA ILE A 890 -27.85 -26.87 22.10
C ILE A 890 -27.92 -27.49 23.50
N MET A 891 -26.88 -28.22 23.91
CA MET A 891 -26.83 -28.88 25.22
C MET A 891 -26.94 -27.90 26.39
N THR A 892 -26.22 -26.78 26.32
CA THR A 892 -26.06 -25.85 27.45
C THR A 892 -26.98 -24.63 27.38
N GLY A 893 -27.67 -24.41 26.26
CA GLY A 893 -28.44 -23.20 26.01
C GLY A 893 -27.56 -21.97 25.81
N VAL A 894 -28.19 -20.79 25.73
CA VAL A 894 -27.47 -19.52 25.61
C VAL A 894 -27.74 -18.66 26.83
N GLY A 895 -26.69 -18.43 27.63
CA GLY A 895 -26.81 -17.73 28.91
C GLY A 895 -27.35 -16.31 28.78
N GLY A 896 -28.28 -15.96 29.66
CA GLY A 896 -28.98 -14.68 29.70
C GLY A 896 -29.98 -14.47 28.56
N THR A 897 -30.24 -15.44 27.69
CA THR A 897 -31.31 -15.38 26.67
C THR A 897 -32.42 -16.39 26.97
N PRO A 898 -33.56 -16.30 26.28
CA PRO A 898 -34.63 -17.30 26.41
C PRO A 898 -34.30 -18.71 25.88
N MET A 899 -33.10 -18.97 25.34
CA MET A 899 -32.73 -20.30 24.81
C MET A 899 -32.29 -21.24 25.94
N PRO A 900 -33.10 -22.25 26.33
CA PRO A 900 -32.81 -23.13 27.44
C PRO A 900 -31.74 -24.18 27.09
N ALA A 901 -31.27 -24.88 28.11
CA ALA A 901 -30.40 -26.05 27.95
C ALA A 901 -31.23 -27.29 27.59
N PHE A 902 -30.83 -28.03 26.54
CA PHE A 902 -31.53 -29.24 26.09
C PHE A 902 -30.85 -30.56 26.50
N ALA A 903 -29.86 -30.52 27.40
CA ALA A 903 -29.11 -31.70 27.87
C ALA A 903 -29.94 -32.83 28.52
N GLY A 904 -31.23 -32.62 28.77
CA GLY A 904 -32.18 -33.65 29.21
C GLY A 904 -33.38 -33.87 28.28
N THR A 905 -33.43 -33.20 27.14
CA THR A 905 -34.54 -33.27 26.17
C THR A 905 -34.21 -34.17 24.98
N PHE A 906 -32.98 -34.11 24.49
CA PHE A 906 -32.49 -34.90 23.36
C PHE A 906 -31.34 -35.80 23.78
N THR A 907 -31.21 -36.98 23.17
CA THR A 907 -30.02 -37.84 23.34
C THR A 907 -28.83 -37.27 22.56
N PRO A 908 -27.58 -37.63 22.91
CA PRO A 908 -26.39 -37.20 22.17
C PRO A 908 -26.47 -37.43 20.65
N GLU A 909 -27.01 -38.58 20.22
CA GLU A 909 -27.17 -38.94 18.82
C GLU A 909 -28.18 -38.03 18.12
N GLN A 910 -29.30 -37.73 18.79
CA GLN A 910 -30.31 -36.80 18.29
C GLN A 910 -29.73 -35.39 18.12
N ILE A 911 -28.89 -34.94 19.06
CA ILE A 911 -28.27 -33.62 18.94
C ILE A 911 -27.30 -33.58 17.76
N TRP A 912 -26.54 -34.64 17.51
CA TRP A 912 -25.71 -34.73 16.30
C TRP A 912 -26.54 -34.73 15.02
N ASP A 913 -27.66 -35.45 14.98
CA ASP A 913 -28.61 -35.39 13.85
C ASP A 913 -29.10 -33.93 13.63
N ILE A 914 -29.49 -33.21 14.68
CA ILE A 914 -29.87 -31.78 14.61
C ILE A 914 -28.71 -30.92 14.09
N VAL A 915 -27.49 -31.13 14.59
CA VAL A 915 -26.28 -30.41 14.15
C VAL A 915 -26.05 -30.60 12.66
N HIS A 916 -26.14 -31.84 12.15
CA HIS A 916 -26.00 -32.14 10.73
C HIS A 916 -27.09 -31.46 9.90
N TYR A 917 -28.34 -31.45 10.38
CA TYR A 917 -29.41 -30.69 9.72
C TYR A 917 -29.09 -29.19 9.68
N MET A 918 -28.68 -28.59 10.80
CA MET A 918 -28.32 -27.16 10.86
C MET A 918 -27.15 -26.81 9.93
N GLN A 919 -26.10 -27.65 9.89
CA GLN A 919 -24.99 -27.48 8.96
C GLN A 919 -25.43 -27.62 7.49
N SER A 920 -26.40 -28.50 7.21
CA SER A 920 -26.95 -28.70 5.86
C SER A 920 -27.78 -27.52 5.33
N LEU A 921 -28.23 -26.61 6.21
CA LEU A 921 -28.98 -25.41 5.80
C LEU A 921 -28.13 -24.37 5.08
N ARG A 922 -26.80 -24.56 5.01
CA ARG A 922 -25.88 -23.69 4.27
C ARG A 922 -25.50 -24.30 2.93
N VAL A 923 -25.67 -23.53 1.86
CA VAL A 923 -25.50 -23.98 0.47
C VAL A 923 -24.12 -24.61 0.21
N ASP A 924 -23.04 -23.98 0.68
CA ASP A 924 -21.66 -24.47 0.44
C ASP A 924 -21.33 -25.72 1.27
N ALA A 925 -21.82 -25.80 2.51
CA ALA A 925 -21.68 -26.97 3.38
C ALA A 925 -22.55 -28.14 2.89
N HIS A 926 -23.74 -27.84 2.37
CA HIS A 926 -24.63 -28.79 1.73
C HIS A 926 -23.97 -29.42 0.49
N LEU A 927 -23.41 -28.61 -0.41
CA LEU A 927 -22.68 -29.11 -1.59
C LEU A 927 -21.42 -29.93 -1.21
N ALA A 928 -20.67 -29.52 -0.18
CA ALA A 928 -19.53 -30.28 0.33
C ALA A 928 -19.94 -31.62 0.98
N SER A 929 -21.02 -31.62 1.75
CA SER A 929 -21.59 -32.84 2.37
C SER A 929 -22.16 -33.80 1.34
N LEU A 930 -22.85 -33.31 0.29
CA LEU A 930 -23.33 -34.10 -0.84
C LEU A 930 -22.18 -34.74 -1.63
N LYS A 931 -21.08 -34.00 -1.82
CA LYS A 931 -19.87 -34.52 -2.46
C LYS A 931 -19.16 -35.57 -1.60
N GLN A 932 -19.08 -35.38 -0.28
CA GLN A 932 -18.58 -36.39 0.66
C GLN A 932 -19.47 -37.65 0.71
N ALA A 933 -20.77 -37.48 0.48
CA ALA A 933 -21.73 -38.57 0.32
C ALA A 933 -21.69 -39.24 -1.07
N GLY A 934 -20.76 -38.85 -1.96
CA GLY A 934 -20.55 -39.48 -3.27
C GLY A 934 -21.46 -38.98 -4.39
N MET A 935 -22.19 -37.88 -4.20
CA MET A 935 -23.10 -37.30 -5.20
C MET A 935 -22.39 -36.18 -5.96
N THR A 936 -21.94 -36.46 -7.19
CA THR A 936 -21.16 -35.51 -8.01
C THR A 936 -21.90 -34.99 -9.26
N GLU A 937 -23.09 -35.53 -9.55
CA GLU A 937 -23.87 -35.19 -10.77
C GLU A 937 -25.07 -34.27 -10.44
N PRO A 938 -25.36 -33.23 -11.25
CA PRO A 938 -26.49 -32.30 -11.04
C PRO A 938 -27.87 -32.99 -11.00
N GLU A 939 -28.05 -34.06 -11.77
CA GLU A 939 -29.28 -34.86 -11.79
C GLU A 939 -29.51 -35.62 -10.47
N GLN A 940 -28.44 -36.04 -9.79
CA GLN A 940 -28.53 -36.73 -8.49
C GLN A 940 -28.93 -35.76 -7.38
N ALA A 941 -28.39 -34.54 -7.39
CA ALA A 941 -28.79 -33.47 -6.47
C ALA A 941 -30.24 -32.98 -6.74
N ALA A 942 -30.65 -32.91 -8.01
CA ALA A 942 -32.01 -32.55 -8.40
C ALA A 942 -33.05 -33.63 -8.03
N ASN A 943 -32.71 -34.92 -8.16
CA ASN A 943 -33.57 -36.03 -7.73
C ASN A 943 -33.68 -36.13 -6.19
N PHE A 944 -32.71 -35.59 -5.46
CA PHE A 944 -32.80 -35.41 -4.01
C PHE A 944 -33.73 -34.24 -3.63
N CYS A 945 -33.67 -33.09 -4.35
CA CYS A 945 -34.63 -31.97 -4.19
C CYS A 945 -36.10 -32.40 -4.37
N THR A 946 -36.38 -33.39 -5.22
CA THR A 946 -37.75 -33.77 -5.61
C THR A 946 -38.33 -34.92 -4.79
N SER A 947 -37.51 -35.71 -4.09
CA SER A 947 -37.95 -36.95 -3.44
C SER A 947 -38.26 -36.85 -1.95
N SER A 948 -38.02 -35.69 -1.28
CA SER A 948 -38.18 -35.63 0.18
C SER A 948 -39.06 -34.52 0.77
N VAL A 949 -39.36 -33.37 0.13
CA VAL A 949 -40.24 -32.36 0.77
C VAL A 949 -40.93 -31.36 -0.20
N PRO A 950 -42.26 -31.07 -0.08
CA PRO A 950 -42.98 -30.12 -0.94
C PRO A 950 -42.56 -28.65 -0.87
N TRP A 951 -41.97 -28.18 0.23
CA TRP A 951 -41.50 -26.78 0.33
C TRP A 951 -40.08 -26.57 -0.24
N LEU A 952 -39.30 -27.65 -0.40
CA LEU A 952 -37.99 -27.64 -1.09
C LEU A 952 -38.14 -27.37 -2.59
N LEU A 953 -39.30 -27.67 -3.19
CA LEU A 953 -39.62 -27.26 -4.56
C LEU A 953 -39.60 -25.73 -4.72
N ALA A 954 -40.08 -24.96 -3.75
CA ALA A 954 -40.06 -23.50 -3.84
C ALA A 954 -38.64 -22.91 -3.72
N ALA A 955 -37.77 -23.50 -2.90
CA ALA A 955 -36.36 -23.09 -2.78
C ALA A 955 -35.50 -23.58 -3.97
N CYS A 956 -35.71 -24.82 -4.43
CA CYS A 956 -35.01 -25.35 -5.61
C CYS A 956 -35.48 -24.63 -6.89
N SER A 957 -36.76 -24.25 -7.05
CA SER A 957 -37.25 -23.51 -8.23
C SER A 957 -36.96 -22.00 -8.23
N ASN A 958 -36.94 -21.34 -7.06
CA ASN A 958 -36.75 -19.88 -7.00
C ASN A 958 -35.32 -19.42 -6.67
N VAL A 959 -34.45 -20.30 -6.15
CA VAL A 959 -33.09 -19.94 -5.71
C VAL A 959 -32.03 -20.83 -6.37
N VAL A 960 -32.15 -22.16 -6.25
CA VAL A 960 -31.10 -23.09 -6.70
C VAL A 960 -31.06 -23.28 -8.22
N LEU A 961 -32.20 -23.53 -8.88
CA LEU A 961 -32.29 -23.67 -10.35
C LEU A 961 -31.99 -22.37 -11.10
N PRO A 962 -32.41 -21.18 -10.65
CA PRO A 962 -32.01 -19.92 -11.26
C PRO A 962 -30.51 -19.66 -11.13
N ILE A 963 -29.89 -19.99 -9.98
CA ILE A 963 -28.44 -19.86 -9.78
C ILE A 963 -27.67 -20.90 -10.59
N ILE A 964 -28.13 -22.16 -10.66
CA ILE A 964 -27.52 -23.18 -11.51
C ILE A 964 -27.68 -22.82 -12.99
N ASN A 965 -28.84 -22.31 -13.42
CA ASN A 965 -29.05 -21.82 -14.79
C ASN A 965 -28.26 -20.55 -15.09
N PHE A 966 -28.06 -19.67 -14.11
CA PHE A 966 -27.24 -18.46 -14.23
C PHE A 966 -25.73 -18.77 -14.20
N CYS A 967 -25.32 -19.82 -13.49
CA CYS A 967 -23.93 -20.30 -13.45
C CYS A 967 -23.58 -21.24 -14.62
N SER A 968 -24.57 -21.90 -15.22
CA SER A 968 -24.39 -22.72 -16.44
C SER A 968 -24.59 -21.93 -17.74
N ALA A 969 -25.28 -20.79 -17.69
CA ALA A 969 -25.35 -19.83 -18.78
C ALA A 969 -24.56 -18.56 -18.42
N GLY A 970 -23.28 -18.50 -18.82
CA GLY A 970 -22.51 -17.26 -18.78
C GLY A 970 -23.28 -16.14 -19.49
N GLY A 971 -23.58 -15.03 -18.79
CA GLY A 971 -24.40 -13.92 -19.33
C GLY A 971 -23.65 -13.05 -20.36
N PRO A 972 -24.22 -11.91 -20.83
CA PRO A 972 -25.62 -11.48 -20.87
C PRO A 972 -26.24 -11.58 -22.28
N LEU A 973 -27.55 -11.31 -22.39
CA LEU A 973 -28.38 -11.12 -23.59
C LEU A 973 -27.64 -10.73 -24.90
N GLU A 974 -27.65 -11.61 -25.91
CA GLU A 974 -27.73 -11.23 -27.33
C GLU A 974 -28.59 -12.21 -28.14
N ALA A 975 -29.34 -11.65 -29.08
CA ALA A 975 -30.38 -12.29 -29.88
C ALA A 975 -29.84 -13.08 -31.08
N LYS A 976 -30.66 -14.03 -31.56
CA LYS A 976 -30.66 -14.66 -32.90
C LYS A 976 -29.36 -15.35 -33.36
N ALA A 977 -29.34 -16.68 -33.22
CA ALA A 977 -28.78 -17.55 -34.25
C ALA A 977 -29.51 -18.90 -34.26
N ALA A 978 -30.35 -19.08 -35.29
CA ALA A 978 -30.96 -20.35 -35.60
C ALA A 978 -29.91 -21.31 -36.17
N GLY A 979 -29.96 -22.58 -35.73
CA GLY A 979 -29.57 -23.74 -36.53
C GLY A 979 -28.08 -24.02 -36.70
N THR A 980 -27.46 -24.69 -35.73
CA THR A 980 -26.61 -25.89 -35.97
C THR A 980 -26.23 -26.55 -34.65
N LYS A 981 -26.73 -27.77 -34.40
CA LYS A 981 -26.24 -28.64 -33.32
C LYS A 981 -24.89 -29.22 -33.77
N LEU A 982 -23.78 -28.78 -33.15
CA LEU A 982 -22.52 -29.52 -33.19
C LEU A 982 -22.46 -30.43 -31.96
N GLN A 983 -22.47 -31.74 -32.17
CA GLN A 983 -22.42 -32.73 -31.10
C GLN A 983 -20.97 -32.87 -30.59
N LEU A 984 -20.70 -32.42 -29.36
CA LEU A 984 -19.41 -32.54 -28.68
C LEU A 984 -18.93 -34.01 -28.50
N ALA A 985 -19.83 -34.98 -28.60
CA ALA A 985 -19.51 -36.41 -28.48
C ALA A 985 -18.67 -36.93 -29.66
N ASP A 986 -18.91 -36.44 -30.89
CA ASP A 986 -18.20 -36.86 -32.10
C ASP A 986 -16.78 -36.29 -32.19
N ALA A 987 -16.55 -35.11 -31.58
CA ALA A 987 -15.22 -34.50 -31.52
C ALA A 987 -14.28 -35.24 -30.57
N ARG A 988 -14.78 -35.67 -29.41
CA ARG A 988 -14.00 -36.45 -28.43
C ARG A 988 -13.59 -37.82 -28.96
N ALA A 989 -14.48 -38.51 -29.69
CA ALA A 989 -14.18 -39.80 -30.29
C ALA A 989 -13.12 -39.70 -31.41
N ARG A 990 -13.16 -38.65 -32.23
CA ARG A 990 -12.17 -38.41 -33.30
C ARG A 990 -10.79 -38.01 -32.77
N ILE A 991 -10.75 -37.25 -31.67
CA ILE A 991 -9.49 -36.88 -31.01
C ILE A 991 -8.83 -38.11 -30.38
N TRP A 992 -9.62 -38.98 -29.72
CA TRP A 992 -9.10 -40.22 -29.15
C TRP A 992 -8.64 -41.24 -30.20
N ALA A 993 -9.36 -41.35 -31.32
CA ALA A 993 -8.92 -42.18 -32.45
C ALA A 993 -7.60 -41.69 -33.04
N SER A 994 -7.44 -40.37 -33.21
CA SER A 994 -6.19 -39.75 -33.72
C SER A 994 -5.01 -39.91 -32.76
N LEU A 995 -5.24 -39.89 -31.45
CA LEU A 995 -4.19 -40.08 -30.44
C LEU A 995 -3.77 -41.56 -30.31
N SER A 996 -4.71 -42.49 -30.47
CA SER A 996 -4.41 -43.93 -30.51
C SER A 996 -3.62 -44.30 -31.77
N GLU A 997 -4.00 -43.77 -32.92
CA GLU A 997 -3.31 -43.99 -34.20
C GLU A 997 -1.89 -43.38 -34.17
N ALA A 998 -1.72 -42.17 -33.60
CA ALA A 998 -0.38 -41.58 -33.43
C ALA A 998 0.52 -42.35 -32.44
N ALA A 999 -0.05 -43.06 -31.45
CA ALA A 999 0.68 -43.95 -30.56
C ALA A 999 1.10 -45.27 -31.24
N ASP A 1000 0.21 -45.87 -32.05
CA ASP A 1000 0.50 -47.09 -32.81
C ASP A 1000 1.54 -46.87 -33.91
N HIS A 1001 1.64 -45.65 -34.44
CA HIS A 1001 2.67 -45.24 -35.40
C HIS A 1001 3.97 -44.72 -34.73
N GLY A 1002 4.10 -44.81 -33.40
CA GLY A 1002 5.32 -44.46 -32.66
C GLY A 1002 5.66 -42.96 -32.64
N GLN A 1003 4.70 -42.08 -32.90
CA GLN A 1003 4.89 -40.63 -32.91
C GLN A 1003 4.73 -39.99 -31.51
N ILE A 1004 4.19 -40.73 -30.55
CA ILE A 1004 4.02 -40.36 -29.13
C ILE A 1004 4.20 -41.59 -28.24
N ASP A 1005 4.70 -41.40 -27.02
CA ASP A 1005 5.00 -42.48 -26.07
C ASP A 1005 3.70 -43.11 -25.52
N ALA A 1006 3.56 -44.44 -25.69
CA ALA A 1006 2.38 -45.21 -25.29
C ALA A 1006 2.10 -45.16 -23.78
N GLN A 1007 3.09 -44.80 -22.94
CA GLN A 1007 2.88 -44.65 -21.49
C GLN A 1007 2.07 -43.41 -21.13
N VAL A 1008 2.05 -42.36 -21.97
CA VAL A 1008 1.26 -41.14 -21.72
C VAL A 1008 -0.25 -41.43 -21.85
N VAL A 1009 -0.62 -42.45 -22.63
CA VAL A 1009 -2.02 -42.85 -22.85
C VAL A 1009 -2.57 -43.71 -21.69
N GLN A 1010 -1.72 -44.24 -20.80
CA GLN A 1010 -2.14 -45.13 -19.70
C GLN A 1010 -2.39 -44.45 -18.35
N VAL A 1011 -2.09 -43.15 -18.19
CA VAL A 1011 -2.17 -42.47 -16.88
C VAL A 1011 -3.60 -42.08 -16.48
N ASP A 1012 -4.58 -42.18 -17.39
CA ASP A 1012 -5.95 -41.68 -17.15
C ASP A 1012 -7.04 -42.77 -17.25
N ARG A 1013 -6.73 -43.99 -16.77
CA ARG A 1013 -7.77 -44.99 -16.48
C ARG A 1013 -8.30 -44.78 -15.05
N PRO A 1014 -9.61 -44.54 -14.84
CA PRO A 1014 -10.17 -44.43 -13.49
C PRO A 1014 -10.17 -45.82 -12.83
N GLY A 1015 -9.48 -45.99 -11.69
CA GLY A 1015 -9.74 -47.13 -10.78
C GLY A 1015 -8.57 -47.97 -10.24
N ILE A 1016 -7.34 -47.46 -10.09
CA ILE A 1016 -6.27 -48.19 -9.37
C ILE A 1016 -5.73 -47.31 -8.21
N PRO A 1017 -5.59 -47.84 -6.97
CA PRO A 1017 -5.15 -47.06 -5.82
C PRO A 1017 -3.65 -46.73 -5.89
N VAL A 1018 -3.31 -45.48 -5.54
CA VAL A 1018 -1.93 -45.02 -5.36
C VAL A 1018 -1.41 -45.57 -4.03
N ILE A 1019 -0.35 -46.38 -4.08
CA ILE A 1019 0.35 -46.89 -2.89
C ILE A 1019 1.17 -45.76 -2.25
N ASP A 1020 1.06 -45.62 -0.94
CA ASP A 1020 1.75 -44.62 -0.13
C ASP A 1020 3.12 -45.10 0.43
N THR A 1021 4.04 -44.15 0.51
CA THR A 1021 5.32 -44.06 1.23
C THR A 1021 6.54 -44.94 0.92
N ALA A 1022 7.62 -44.21 0.60
CA ALA A 1022 8.94 -44.24 1.22
C ALA A 1022 10.13 -44.97 0.54
N LYS A 1023 11.23 -44.20 0.52
CA LYS A 1023 12.64 -44.54 0.29
C LYS A 1023 13.06 -44.79 -1.17
N THR A 1024 13.60 -43.74 -1.79
CA THR A 1024 14.89 -43.85 -2.47
C THR A 1024 15.68 -42.56 -2.30
N GLY A 1025 16.84 -42.68 -1.65
CA GLY A 1025 17.88 -41.69 -1.76
C GLY A 1025 18.53 -41.74 -3.14
N LYS A 1026 19.27 -40.67 -3.42
CA LYS A 1026 20.22 -40.45 -4.52
C LYS A 1026 19.60 -40.12 -5.89
N GLY A 1027 19.74 -38.85 -6.24
CA GLY A 1027 20.54 -38.50 -7.40
C GLY A 1027 19.78 -37.96 -8.62
N ARG A 1028 20.06 -36.67 -8.88
CA ARG A 1028 20.03 -35.95 -10.16
C ARG A 1028 18.66 -35.44 -10.67
N TRP A 1029 18.57 -34.11 -10.64
CA TRP A 1029 17.88 -33.22 -11.59
C TRP A 1029 18.26 -33.57 -13.05
N PRO A 1030 17.40 -33.28 -14.05
CA PRO A 1030 16.73 -32.00 -14.31
C PRO A 1030 15.23 -31.97 -14.06
#